data_AF-A0A6A5C7M4-F1
#
_entry.id   AF-A0A6A5C7M4-F1
#
_cell.length_a   1.000
_cell.length_b   1.000
_cell.length_c   1.000
_cell.angle_alpha   90.00
_cell.angle_beta   90.00
_cell.angle_gamma   90.00
#
_symmetry.space_group_name_H-M   'P 1'
#
loop_
_entity.id
_entity.type
_entity.pdbx_description
1 polymer ?
#
loop_
_entity_poly.entity_id
_entity_poly.type
_entity_poly.pdbx_seq_one_letter_code
_entity_poly.pdbx_strand_id
1 'polypeptide(L)'
;MNTSTTTRTRSLYALPTRSQLIAQLKQFQQQPHHKKSNLNNINLNNINLNSINLNNSNPSQVNLNNSNPSQVNPNNSNMSNPNQHPLFDVIVIGGGCVGSGIALEASHSLKVALFEMEDFGSGTSSKSTKLLHGGVRYLRKALNQFDLSQFKLVKQALHDRFQILNHMAPHLTNTLQIITPLYEWSEFIPTYFLLKLYDWMAFPHHLAPSYLLSASQALEFFPMLKHEQLKGAMVYHDGQFDDARLNLALIQTAIQHGVVALNRFKVIRFLFNDEHGENDEHVRQQDDSQQQEHVRQQDDSQQQEHDDEHDDSQHNGPSSLIKGVVVRDELTREVYSIRSKVVINAAGHFADEIRLMENDQNHHHHQNHHPLNTLNTLNNKILELSMGIHIVLDGQFCPPSMHQGLLIPKTRDHRVIFLLPYLNHTLVGTTDSKLVVDSFNKNGISNHVQPREEDIQYLLDHVNEYFNVKVTRQDVKAVWAGIRPLSHLHNNNHNHNNNNNHNQQQQQQQFVKKNIKLDTASISREHAIYTSPSGLFTIVGGKWTTFRSMAMDIMQQVIQHESIRNCTFNTCTHPHTTTTTCTTTTTTCTTHTLQLYGSEEYNSTFDRVLNEFIKELDISQHLNHAYGDQGYLVQKIALEEQLLKRLDPHYPYIEAEVVYSVRYEYALKISDIIQRRTRLFFIDTKVSKQVIPRVSQLMAKELGWSEEERLKQVEECLKELFLSQQQQDS
;
A
#
# COMPACT_ATOMS: atom_id res chain seq x y z
N MET A 1 -2.07 -44.14 -21.68
CA MET A 1 -0.71 -44.05 -22.25
C MET A 1 0.11 -43.22 -21.29
N ASN A 2 1.09 -43.84 -20.64
CA ASN A 2 2.02 -43.21 -19.71
C ASN A 2 3.00 -42.31 -20.48
N THR A 3 2.99 -41.01 -20.21
CA THR A 3 4.06 -40.10 -20.63
C THR A 3 4.49 -39.23 -19.45
N SER A 4 5.62 -39.63 -18.88
CA SER A 4 6.63 -38.82 -18.17
C SER A 4 6.15 -37.66 -17.31
N THR A 5 5.90 -37.98 -16.04
CA THR A 5 6.14 -37.11 -14.89
C THR A 5 7.60 -36.66 -14.84
N THR A 6 7.89 -35.50 -15.41
CA THR A 6 9.12 -34.73 -15.15
C THR A 6 8.77 -33.56 -14.24
N THR A 7 9.00 -33.74 -12.94
CA THR A 7 9.42 -32.69 -11.98
C THR A 7 8.73 -31.31 -12.11
N ARG A 8 7.43 -31.25 -11.82
CA ARG A 8 6.74 -30.02 -11.35
C ARG A 8 6.98 -29.88 -9.84
N THR A 9 8.20 -29.48 -9.47
CA THR A 9 8.57 -29.22 -8.07
C THR A 9 9.44 -27.98 -8.01
N ARG A 10 8.89 -26.83 -8.40
CA ARG A 10 9.28 -25.58 -7.74
C ARG A 10 8.27 -25.39 -6.61
N SER A 11 8.79 -25.44 -5.40
CA SER A 11 8.04 -25.37 -4.15
C SER A 11 6.97 -24.27 -4.22
N LEU A 12 5.72 -24.59 -3.88
CA LEU A 12 4.81 -23.62 -3.28
C LEU A 12 5.56 -23.04 -2.07
N TYR A 13 6.28 -21.93 -2.23
CA TYR A 13 7.07 -21.35 -1.15
C TYR A 13 6.09 -20.85 -0.11
N ALA A 14 5.91 -21.63 0.96
CA ALA A 14 5.18 -21.19 2.12
C ALA A 14 5.83 -19.90 2.62
N LEU A 15 5.08 -18.80 2.58
CA LEU A 15 5.56 -17.52 3.07
C LEU A 15 5.89 -17.64 4.57
N PRO A 16 6.92 -16.91 5.06
CA PRO A 16 7.18 -16.82 6.49
C PRO A 16 5.93 -16.36 7.24
N THR A 17 5.62 -17.02 8.34
CA THR A 17 4.56 -16.60 9.26
C THR A 17 4.88 -15.23 9.88
N ARG A 18 3.86 -14.51 10.35
CA ARG A 18 4.06 -13.24 11.10
C ARG A 18 5.05 -13.41 12.26
N SER A 19 4.97 -14.51 13.01
CA SER A 19 5.88 -14.79 14.12
C SER A 19 7.33 -14.98 13.66
N GLN A 20 7.55 -15.60 12.49
CA GLN A 20 8.89 -15.71 11.90
C GLN A 20 9.42 -14.35 11.45
N LEU A 21 8.58 -13.49 10.87
CA LEU A 21 8.95 -12.12 10.49
C LEU A 21 9.29 -11.26 11.72
N ILE A 22 8.55 -11.39 12.82
CA ILE A 22 8.88 -10.73 14.10
C ILE A 22 10.18 -11.29 14.69
N ALA A 23 10.42 -12.60 14.60
CA ALA A 23 11.68 -13.18 15.03
C ALA A 23 12.87 -12.66 14.21
N GLN A 24 12.71 -12.49 12.89
CA GLN A 24 13.68 -11.82 12.04
C GLN A 24 13.87 -10.37 12.47
N LEU A 25 12.79 -9.61 12.71
CA LEU A 25 12.87 -8.24 13.22
C LEU A 25 13.69 -8.15 14.52
N LYS A 26 13.45 -9.06 15.47
CA LYS A 26 14.16 -9.13 16.76
C LYS A 26 15.66 -9.39 16.60
N GLN A 27 16.10 -10.05 15.52
CA GLN A 27 17.55 -10.20 15.24
C GLN A 27 18.22 -8.87 14.87
N PHE A 28 17.46 -7.91 14.34
CA PHE A 28 17.90 -6.55 13.99
C PHE A 28 17.63 -5.53 15.09
N GLN A 29 17.07 -5.97 16.22
CA GLN A 29 16.86 -5.13 17.39
C GLN A 29 18.18 -5.00 18.17
N GLN A 30 18.54 -3.77 18.55
CA GLN A 30 19.59 -3.56 19.56
C GLN A 30 19.06 -4.04 20.91
N GLN A 31 19.81 -4.89 21.63
CA GLN A 31 19.68 -4.92 23.08
C GLN A 31 20.48 -3.75 23.65
N PRO A 32 19.86 -2.79 24.35
CA PRO A 32 20.62 -1.90 25.23
C PRO A 32 21.07 -2.71 26.44
N HIS A 33 22.37 -2.64 26.72
CA HIS A 33 23.00 -2.98 28.00
C HIS A 33 22.88 -4.44 28.48
N HIS A 34 23.96 -5.18 28.31
CA HIS A 34 24.39 -6.13 29.34
C HIS A 34 24.37 -5.41 30.70
N LYS A 35 23.47 -5.81 31.60
CA LYS A 35 23.76 -5.72 33.03
C LYS A 35 25.11 -6.41 33.23
N LYS A 36 26.15 -5.64 33.57
CA LYS A 36 27.31 -6.19 34.28
C LYS A 36 26.77 -6.76 35.59
N SER A 37 26.37 -8.02 35.59
CA SER A 37 26.27 -8.78 36.82
C SER A 37 27.69 -8.89 37.36
N ASN A 38 27.96 -8.23 38.48
CA ASN A 38 29.09 -8.53 39.34
C ASN A 38 29.04 -10.02 39.70
N LEU A 39 29.79 -10.85 38.96
CA LEU A 39 30.29 -12.13 39.44
C LEU A 39 31.81 -12.12 39.27
N ASN A 40 32.47 -11.41 40.17
CA ASN A 40 33.80 -11.81 40.61
C ASN A 40 33.62 -12.80 41.77
N ASN A 41 34.42 -13.85 41.76
CA ASN A 41 34.52 -14.98 42.70
C ASN A 41 33.61 -16.20 42.43
N ILE A 42 34.01 -17.04 41.47
CA ILE A 42 34.19 -18.47 41.78
C ILE A 42 35.52 -18.95 41.19
N ASN A 43 36.29 -19.56 42.08
CA ASN A 43 37.65 -20.04 41.95
C ASN A 43 37.69 -21.31 41.07
N LEU A 44 38.53 -21.32 40.02
CA LEU A 44 38.91 -22.52 39.28
C LEU A 44 39.88 -23.33 40.15
N ASN A 45 39.40 -24.41 40.76
CA ASN A 45 40.21 -25.55 41.20
C ASN A 45 39.29 -26.74 41.52
N ASN A 46 39.05 -27.62 40.55
CA ASN A 46 39.34 -29.05 40.71
C ASN A 46 38.97 -29.86 39.46
N ILE A 47 39.99 -30.60 39.02
CA ILE A 47 39.99 -31.65 38.02
C ILE A 47 39.24 -32.88 38.57
N ASN A 48 38.44 -33.57 37.75
CA ASN A 48 38.59 -35.02 37.61
C ASN A 48 37.97 -35.58 36.31
N LEU A 49 38.84 -36.16 35.49
CA LEU A 49 38.52 -37.15 34.47
C LEU A 49 38.40 -38.53 35.14
N ASN A 50 37.36 -39.28 34.82
CA ASN A 50 37.30 -40.75 34.76
C ASN A 50 35.87 -41.12 34.31
N SER A 51 35.69 -41.63 33.10
CA SER A 51 35.80 -43.03 32.68
C SER A 51 34.39 -43.61 32.48
N ILE A 52 34.10 -44.10 31.28
CA ILE A 52 33.34 -45.32 30.99
C ILE A 52 33.61 -45.64 29.52
N ASN A 53 34.17 -46.83 29.31
CA ASN A 53 34.37 -47.50 28.05
C ASN A 53 33.62 -48.84 28.15
N LEU A 54 33.03 -49.34 27.06
CA LEU A 54 32.98 -50.76 26.64
C LEU A 54 31.89 -51.04 25.56
N ASN A 55 32.37 -51.20 24.32
CA ASN A 55 32.21 -52.32 23.38
C ASN A 55 30.83 -52.92 22.99
N ASN A 56 30.56 -52.99 21.67
CA ASN A 56 30.54 -54.23 20.85
C ASN A 56 30.33 -53.90 19.33
N SER A 57 31.29 -54.22 18.44
CA SER A 57 31.35 -55.34 17.43
C SER A 57 30.23 -55.33 16.38
N ASN A 58 30.41 -55.45 15.04
CA ASN A 58 31.45 -56.01 14.16
C ASN A 58 31.31 -55.47 12.68
N PRO A 59 32.21 -55.83 11.72
CA PRO A 59 32.54 -55.05 10.51
C PRO A 59 32.09 -55.65 9.15
N SER A 60 32.14 -54.86 8.07
CA SER A 60 32.31 -55.29 6.65
C SER A 60 32.67 -54.04 5.79
N GLN A 61 33.92 -53.77 5.42
CA GLN A 61 34.71 -54.25 4.27
C GLN A 61 34.65 -53.36 3.00
N VAL A 62 35.86 -52.99 2.52
CA VAL A 62 36.30 -52.62 1.14
C VAL A 62 36.29 -51.14 0.68
N ASN A 63 37.37 -50.44 1.07
CA ASN A 63 38.49 -49.86 0.28
C ASN A 63 38.33 -49.28 -1.16
N LEU A 64 39.13 -48.20 -1.37
CA LEU A 64 39.72 -47.63 -2.61
C LEU A 64 38.96 -46.53 -3.36
N ASN A 65 39.35 -45.26 -3.19
CA ASN A 65 40.39 -44.65 -4.05
C ASN A 65 40.75 -43.21 -3.65
N ASN A 66 42.02 -42.92 -3.93
CA ASN A 66 42.81 -41.79 -3.48
C ASN A 66 42.89 -40.74 -4.59
N SER A 67 42.55 -39.48 -4.31
CA SER A 67 43.05 -38.33 -5.07
C SER A 67 43.07 -37.09 -4.17
N ASN A 68 44.30 -36.61 -3.91
CA ASN A 68 44.61 -35.39 -3.16
C ASN A 68 43.88 -34.16 -3.72
N PRO A 69 43.27 -33.31 -2.88
CA PRO A 69 43.06 -31.92 -3.19
C PRO A 69 44.26 -31.10 -2.70
N SER A 70 44.80 -30.30 -3.60
CA SER A 70 45.80 -29.26 -3.38
C SER A 70 45.45 -28.39 -2.16
N GLN A 71 46.43 -28.21 -1.27
CA GLN A 71 46.33 -27.32 -0.12
C GLN A 71 46.05 -25.88 -0.56
N VAL A 72 44.85 -25.39 -0.29
CA VAL A 72 44.54 -23.95 -0.30
C VAL A 72 44.71 -23.44 1.13
N ASN A 73 45.64 -22.52 1.29
CA ASN A 73 46.03 -21.85 2.52
C ASN A 73 44.83 -21.08 3.12
N PRO A 74 44.36 -21.40 4.36
CA PRO A 74 43.18 -20.78 4.94
C PRO A 74 43.60 -19.56 5.77
N ASN A 75 43.98 -18.45 5.13
CA ASN A 75 44.31 -17.21 5.86
C ASN A 75 43.93 -15.96 5.05
N ASN A 76 42.67 -15.87 4.62
CA ASN A 76 42.08 -14.57 4.24
C ASN A 76 40.56 -14.57 4.46
N SER A 77 40.15 -14.86 5.69
CA SER A 77 38.82 -14.45 6.15
C SER A 77 38.94 -13.03 6.68
N ASN A 78 38.37 -12.06 5.95
CA ASN A 78 38.00 -10.77 6.52
C ASN A 78 37.07 -11.05 7.71
N MET A 79 37.62 -11.04 8.92
CA MET A 79 36.87 -11.03 10.16
C MET A 79 36.04 -9.75 10.17
N SER A 80 34.73 -9.90 9.92
CA SER A 80 33.75 -8.87 10.22
C SER A 80 33.74 -8.65 11.73
N ASN A 81 33.81 -7.39 12.13
CA ASN A 81 33.87 -6.95 13.51
C ASN A 81 32.62 -7.45 14.27
N PRO A 82 32.72 -8.28 15.32
CA PRO A 82 31.57 -8.88 16.01
C PRO A 82 30.67 -7.89 16.76
N ASN A 83 31.02 -6.60 16.77
CA ASN A 83 30.25 -5.53 17.43
C ASN A 83 29.32 -4.73 16.49
N GLN A 84 29.19 -5.11 15.21
CA GLN A 84 28.23 -4.45 14.31
C GLN A 84 26.90 -5.21 14.30
N HIS A 85 25.89 -4.66 14.99
CA HIS A 85 24.52 -5.17 14.93
C HIS A 85 24.00 -5.13 13.48
N PRO A 86 23.22 -6.14 13.05
CA PRO A 86 22.65 -6.16 11.71
C PRO A 86 21.68 -4.98 11.53
N LEU A 87 21.88 -4.22 10.45
CA LEU A 87 21.16 -3.00 10.13
C LEU A 87 20.31 -3.22 8.86
N PHE A 88 19.08 -2.72 8.84
CA PHE A 88 18.32 -2.63 7.58
C PHE A 88 18.92 -1.54 6.69
N ASP A 89 18.99 -1.77 5.39
CA ASP A 89 19.42 -0.73 4.47
C ASP A 89 18.31 0.33 4.35
N VAL A 90 17.07 -0.12 4.21
CA VAL A 90 15.90 0.76 4.03
C VAL A 90 14.76 0.32 4.95
N ILE A 91 14.13 1.29 5.61
CA ILE A 91 12.82 1.11 6.25
C ILE A 91 11.77 1.87 5.43
N VAL A 92 10.67 1.21 5.09
CA VAL A 92 9.52 1.81 4.41
C VAL A 92 8.34 1.91 5.39
N ILE A 93 7.78 3.11 5.53
CA ILE A 93 6.62 3.39 6.38
C ILE A 93 5.38 3.44 5.50
N GLY A 94 4.44 2.53 5.73
CA GLY A 94 3.18 2.39 4.98
C GLY A 94 3.18 1.20 4.02
N GLY A 95 2.18 0.33 4.15
CA GLY A 95 1.94 -0.87 3.35
C GLY A 95 0.81 -0.71 2.32
N GLY A 96 0.58 0.52 1.85
CA GLY A 96 -0.22 0.80 0.65
C GLY A 96 0.56 0.52 -0.63
N CYS A 97 -0.03 0.78 -1.79
CA CYS A 97 0.54 0.35 -3.09
C CYS A 97 1.89 1.01 -3.38
N VAL A 98 2.08 2.27 -2.94
CA VAL A 98 3.34 2.99 -3.06
C VAL A 98 4.43 2.33 -2.21
N GLY A 99 4.19 2.16 -0.90
CA GLY A 99 5.18 1.55 0.00
C GLY A 99 5.46 0.09 -0.32
N SER A 100 4.44 -0.69 -0.70
CA SER A 100 4.59 -2.08 -1.14
C SER A 100 5.44 -2.16 -2.42
N GLY A 101 5.19 -1.28 -3.39
CA GLY A 101 5.99 -1.17 -4.61
C GLY A 101 7.44 -0.78 -4.34
N ILE A 102 7.67 0.18 -3.44
CA ILE A 102 9.02 0.61 -3.02
C ILE A 102 9.77 -0.54 -2.35
N ALA A 103 9.13 -1.23 -1.40
CA ALA A 103 9.75 -2.34 -0.71
C ALA A 103 10.15 -3.47 -1.67
N LEU A 104 9.28 -3.78 -2.64
CA LEU A 104 9.56 -4.77 -3.67
C LEU A 104 10.67 -4.33 -4.64
N GLU A 105 10.70 -3.07 -5.05
CA GLU A 105 11.80 -2.56 -5.90
C GLU A 105 13.12 -2.59 -5.13
N ALA A 106 13.13 -2.14 -3.87
CA ALA A 106 14.31 -2.11 -3.01
C ALA A 106 14.87 -3.50 -2.67
N SER A 107 14.02 -4.52 -2.54
CA SER A 107 14.42 -5.88 -2.10
C SER A 107 15.40 -6.58 -3.04
N HIS A 108 15.57 -6.10 -4.27
CA HIS A 108 16.52 -6.69 -5.23
C HIS A 108 17.99 -6.53 -4.82
N SER A 109 18.32 -5.47 -4.07
CA SER A 109 19.71 -5.16 -3.71
C SER A 109 19.89 -4.72 -2.26
N LEU A 110 18.81 -4.54 -1.51
CA LEU A 110 18.84 -3.95 -0.17
C LEU A 110 18.06 -4.84 0.82
N LYS A 111 18.50 -4.83 2.08
CA LYS A 111 17.74 -5.37 3.22
C LYS A 111 16.66 -4.38 3.61
N VAL A 112 15.39 -4.79 3.47
CA VAL A 112 14.25 -3.90 3.67
C VAL A 112 13.37 -4.38 4.82
N ALA A 113 12.92 -3.44 5.64
CA ALA A 113 11.77 -3.64 6.52
C ALA A 113 10.63 -2.69 6.11
N LEU A 114 9.39 -3.17 6.23
CA LEU A 114 8.18 -2.39 5.97
C LEU A 114 7.24 -2.49 7.16
N PHE A 115 6.74 -1.34 7.62
CA PHE A 115 5.79 -1.26 8.73
C PHE A 115 4.49 -0.60 8.29
N GLU A 116 3.38 -1.32 8.44
CA GLU A 116 2.03 -0.83 8.20
C GLU A 116 1.26 -0.79 9.53
N MET A 117 0.71 0.37 9.88
CA MET A 117 0.04 0.55 11.18
C MET A 117 -1.28 -0.21 11.28
N GLU A 118 -1.98 -0.38 10.15
CA GLU A 118 -3.24 -1.12 10.05
C GLU A 118 -3.00 -2.46 9.31
N ASP A 119 -3.90 -2.88 8.40
CA ASP A 119 -3.65 -4.01 7.50
C ASP A 119 -3.06 -3.52 6.18
N PHE A 120 -2.36 -4.39 5.46
CA PHE A 120 -1.82 -4.06 4.15
C PHE A 120 -2.92 -3.57 3.21
N GLY A 121 -2.70 -2.42 2.57
CA GLY A 121 -3.65 -1.78 1.66
C GLY A 121 -4.91 -1.18 2.30
N SER A 122 -5.04 -1.16 3.64
CA SER A 122 -6.26 -0.71 4.35
C SER A 122 -6.63 0.77 4.16
N GLY A 123 -5.64 1.62 3.82
CA GLY A 123 -5.85 3.03 3.49
C GLY A 123 -6.45 3.23 2.09
N THR A 124 -5.99 4.27 1.39
CA THR A 124 -6.47 4.66 0.05
C THR A 124 -6.38 3.53 -0.99
N SER A 125 -5.39 2.64 -0.86
CA SER A 125 -5.07 1.60 -1.86
C SER A 125 -6.14 0.52 -2.03
N SER A 126 -7.10 0.38 -1.10
CA SER A 126 -8.24 -0.55 -1.22
C SER A 126 -9.58 0.14 -1.53
N LYS A 127 -9.56 1.47 -1.68
CA LYS A 127 -10.74 2.36 -1.83
C LYS A 127 -10.68 3.13 -3.16
N SER A 128 -10.05 2.55 -4.18
CA SER A 128 -9.94 3.15 -5.51
C SER A 128 -11.17 2.86 -6.37
N THR A 129 -11.24 3.49 -7.56
CA THR A 129 -12.23 3.19 -8.61
C THR A 129 -11.98 1.84 -9.31
N LYS A 130 -10.96 1.07 -8.91
CA LYS A 130 -10.62 -0.25 -9.50
C LYS A 130 -10.21 -0.19 -10.97
N LEU A 131 -9.74 0.97 -11.45
CA LEU A 131 -9.24 1.15 -12.81
C LEU A 131 -7.73 1.38 -12.82
N LEU A 132 -7.03 0.66 -13.68
CA LEU A 132 -5.66 0.94 -14.10
C LEU A 132 -5.68 1.95 -15.26
N HIS A 133 -6.33 3.10 -15.08
CA HIS A 133 -6.61 4.02 -16.19
C HIS A 133 -5.35 4.77 -16.67
N GLY A 134 -5.16 4.86 -18.00
CA GLY A 134 -4.00 5.59 -18.56
C GLY A 134 -4.19 7.11 -18.64
N GLY A 135 -5.43 7.61 -18.59
CA GLY A 135 -5.66 9.05 -18.38
C GLY A 135 -6.24 9.88 -19.52
N VAL A 136 -7.27 9.42 -20.24
CA VAL A 136 -7.93 10.18 -21.32
C VAL A 136 -8.27 11.64 -20.96
N ARG A 137 -8.76 11.92 -19.74
CA ARG A 137 -9.01 13.29 -19.26
C ARG A 137 -7.73 14.13 -19.16
N TYR A 138 -6.62 13.52 -18.72
CA TYR A 138 -5.31 14.17 -18.66
C TYR A 138 -4.78 14.45 -20.07
N LEU A 139 -4.98 13.52 -21.01
CA LEU A 139 -4.63 13.75 -22.41
C LEU A 139 -5.42 14.94 -23.00
N ARG A 140 -6.72 15.05 -22.70
CA ARG A 140 -7.52 16.22 -23.09
C ARG A 140 -6.98 17.51 -22.48
N LYS A 141 -6.60 17.51 -21.20
CA LYS A 141 -5.97 18.66 -20.54
C LYS A 141 -4.62 19.01 -21.18
N ALA A 142 -3.79 18.02 -21.46
CA ALA A 142 -2.49 18.18 -22.12
C ALA A 142 -2.62 18.84 -23.49
N LEU A 143 -3.60 18.42 -24.30
CA LEU A 143 -3.88 19.02 -25.60
C LEU A 143 -4.38 20.47 -25.46
N ASN A 144 -5.32 20.71 -24.54
CA ASN A 144 -5.92 22.03 -24.37
C ASN A 144 -4.92 23.06 -23.79
N GLN A 145 -3.97 22.61 -22.97
CA GLN A 145 -3.02 23.46 -22.25
C GLN A 145 -1.58 23.36 -22.78
N PHE A 146 -1.34 22.57 -23.84
CA PHE A 146 -0.01 22.26 -24.37
C PHE A 146 0.99 21.76 -23.30
N ASP A 147 0.51 20.93 -22.38
CA ASP A 147 1.27 20.47 -21.22
C ASP A 147 1.98 19.13 -21.49
N LEU A 148 3.28 19.21 -21.77
CA LEU A 148 4.13 18.04 -22.02
C LEU A 148 4.29 17.12 -20.80
N SER A 149 4.14 17.65 -19.58
CA SER A 149 4.24 16.83 -18.35
C SER A 149 3.08 15.84 -18.28
N GLN A 150 1.86 16.31 -18.54
CA GLN A 150 0.65 15.49 -18.58
C GLN A 150 0.72 14.45 -19.70
N PHE A 151 1.30 14.79 -20.85
CA PHE A 151 1.51 13.83 -21.94
C PHE A 151 2.45 12.68 -21.53
N LYS A 152 3.58 13.00 -20.87
CA LYS A 152 4.50 11.99 -20.34
C LYS A 152 3.83 11.11 -19.30
N LEU A 153 3.02 11.69 -18.42
CA LEU A 153 2.27 10.96 -17.40
C LEU A 153 1.31 9.93 -18.02
N VAL A 154 0.58 10.31 -19.08
CA VAL A 154 -0.32 9.40 -19.79
C VAL A 154 0.47 8.25 -20.41
N LYS A 155 1.59 8.54 -21.07
CA LYS A 155 2.46 7.50 -21.67
C LYS A 155 3.00 6.54 -20.61
N GLN A 156 3.46 7.06 -19.47
CA GLN A 156 3.94 6.25 -18.35
C GLN A 156 2.84 5.35 -17.78
N ALA A 157 1.64 5.90 -17.56
CA ALA A 157 0.52 5.14 -17.03
C ALA A 157 0.06 4.04 -18.01
N LEU A 158 0.07 4.30 -19.32
CA LEU A 158 -0.23 3.29 -20.35
C LEU A 158 0.80 2.15 -20.36
N HIS A 159 2.08 2.48 -20.19
CA HIS A 159 3.14 1.49 -20.09
C HIS A 159 3.02 0.63 -18.83
N ASP A 160 2.84 1.25 -17.66
CA ASP A 160 2.66 0.51 -16.40
C ASP A 160 1.41 -0.36 -16.45
N ARG A 161 0.30 0.16 -16.98
CA ARG A 161 -0.92 -0.61 -17.22
C ARG A 161 -0.63 -1.88 -18.01
N PHE A 162 0.09 -1.77 -19.13
CA PHE A 162 0.43 -2.93 -19.94
C PHE A 162 1.22 -3.98 -19.14
N GLN A 163 2.20 -3.56 -18.34
CA GLN A 163 3.00 -4.50 -17.54
C GLN A 163 2.17 -5.22 -16.50
N ILE A 164 1.30 -4.49 -15.79
CA ILE A 164 0.47 -5.06 -14.74
C ILE A 164 -0.47 -6.12 -15.32
N LEU A 165 -1.13 -5.78 -16.44
CA LEU A 165 -2.10 -6.66 -17.11
C LEU A 165 -1.48 -7.93 -17.73
N ASN A 166 -0.33 -7.80 -18.38
CA ASN A 166 0.21 -8.89 -19.20
C ASN A 166 1.28 -9.72 -18.49
N HIS A 167 1.92 -9.17 -17.45
CA HIS A 167 3.10 -9.79 -16.86
C HIS A 167 2.99 -9.90 -15.33
N MET A 168 2.70 -8.82 -14.62
CA MET A 168 2.82 -8.83 -13.16
C MET A 168 1.69 -9.58 -12.46
N ALA A 169 0.43 -9.33 -12.83
CA ALA A 169 -0.73 -9.92 -12.17
C ALA A 169 -1.91 -10.14 -13.14
N PRO A 170 -1.73 -10.99 -14.17
CA PRO A 170 -2.78 -11.27 -15.14
C PRO A 170 -4.03 -11.92 -14.53
N HIS A 171 -3.91 -12.56 -13.36
CA HIS A 171 -5.06 -13.14 -12.65
C HIS A 171 -5.92 -12.07 -11.95
N LEU A 172 -5.33 -10.96 -11.49
CA LEU A 172 -6.02 -9.89 -10.75
C LEU A 172 -6.48 -8.72 -11.62
N THR A 173 -6.29 -8.82 -12.93
CA THR A 173 -6.55 -7.73 -13.87
C THR A 173 -7.31 -8.22 -15.08
N ASN A 174 -8.09 -7.33 -15.68
CA ASN A 174 -8.84 -7.61 -16.91
C ASN A 174 -8.87 -6.36 -17.80
N THR A 175 -8.97 -6.59 -19.11
CA THR A 175 -9.28 -5.52 -20.06
C THR A 175 -10.76 -5.15 -19.94
N LEU A 176 -11.05 -3.86 -19.82
CA LEU A 176 -12.39 -3.32 -19.71
C LEU A 176 -12.71 -2.44 -20.93
N GLN A 177 -13.87 -2.68 -21.55
CA GLN A 177 -14.42 -1.79 -22.56
C GLN A 177 -15.17 -0.64 -21.87
N ILE A 178 -14.85 0.60 -22.19
CA ILE A 178 -15.51 1.78 -21.62
C ILE A 178 -16.30 2.48 -22.71
N ILE A 179 -17.62 2.46 -22.56
CA ILE A 179 -18.58 3.05 -23.49
C ILE A 179 -18.90 4.48 -23.03
N THR A 180 -18.75 5.45 -23.92
CA THR A 180 -19.08 6.86 -23.67
C THR A 180 -20.24 7.26 -24.60
N PRO A 181 -21.48 7.42 -24.08
CA PRO A 181 -22.63 7.81 -24.89
C PRO A 181 -22.52 9.28 -25.30
N LEU A 182 -22.91 9.57 -26.55
CA LEU A 182 -22.84 10.90 -27.17
C LEU A 182 -24.25 11.34 -27.60
N TYR A 183 -24.65 12.54 -27.17
CA TYR A 183 -26.00 13.09 -27.41
C TYR A 183 -25.98 14.27 -28.39
N GLU A 184 -24.80 14.84 -28.66
CA GLU A 184 -24.62 15.92 -29.63
C GLU A 184 -23.62 15.53 -30.73
N TRP A 185 -23.89 15.91 -31.98
CA TRP A 185 -22.99 15.65 -33.11
C TRP A 185 -21.63 16.35 -32.98
N SER A 186 -21.58 17.48 -32.29
CA SER A 186 -20.37 18.25 -31.98
C SER A 186 -19.36 17.46 -31.13
N GLU A 187 -19.81 16.46 -30.37
CA GLU A 187 -18.96 15.66 -29.48
C GLU A 187 -18.17 14.58 -30.21
N PHE A 188 -18.65 14.11 -31.37
CA PHE A 188 -18.08 12.96 -32.07
C PHE A 188 -16.66 13.21 -32.55
N ILE A 189 -16.45 14.29 -33.29
CA ILE A 189 -15.14 14.64 -33.87
C ILE A 189 -14.06 14.77 -32.78
N PRO A 190 -14.21 15.62 -31.75
CA PRO A 190 -13.17 15.79 -30.73
C PRO A 190 -12.94 14.50 -29.93
N THR A 191 -14.00 13.74 -29.61
CA THR A 191 -13.86 12.47 -28.87
C THR A 191 -13.15 11.42 -29.71
N TYR A 192 -13.47 11.31 -31.00
CA TYR A 192 -12.82 10.40 -31.94
C TYR A 192 -11.32 10.67 -32.02
N PHE A 193 -10.92 11.93 -32.29
CA PHE A 193 -9.51 12.29 -32.39
C PHE A 193 -8.76 12.07 -31.06
N LEU A 194 -9.38 12.42 -29.93
CA LEU A 194 -8.81 12.21 -28.61
C LEU A 194 -8.52 10.72 -28.34
N LEU A 195 -9.50 9.84 -28.62
CA LEU A 195 -9.35 8.41 -28.38
C LEU A 195 -8.40 7.75 -29.39
N LYS A 196 -8.34 8.23 -30.64
CA LYS A 196 -7.32 7.77 -31.59
C LYS A 196 -5.91 8.17 -31.19
N LEU A 197 -5.74 9.38 -30.67
CA LEU A 197 -4.46 9.80 -30.11
C LEU A 197 -4.09 8.93 -28.89
N TYR A 198 -5.06 8.63 -28.04
CA TYR A 198 -4.87 7.76 -26.88
C TYR A 198 -4.42 6.35 -27.27
N ASP A 199 -5.06 5.73 -28.27
CA ASP A 199 -4.65 4.43 -28.84
C ASP A 199 -3.22 4.49 -29.41
N TRP A 200 -2.90 5.56 -30.14
CA TRP A 200 -1.56 5.77 -30.71
C TRP A 200 -0.49 5.91 -29.62
N MET A 201 -0.78 6.65 -28.55
CA MET A 201 0.14 6.78 -27.41
C MET A 201 0.37 5.46 -26.68
N ALA A 202 -0.62 4.56 -26.73
CA ALA A 202 -0.51 3.23 -26.14
C ALA A 202 0.32 2.27 -27.01
N PHE A 203 0.59 2.58 -28.28
CA PHE A 203 1.33 1.68 -29.19
C PHE A 203 2.78 1.43 -28.72
N PRO A 204 3.32 0.19 -28.81
CA PRO A 204 2.68 -1.04 -29.32
C PRO A 204 1.75 -1.73 -28.29
N HIS A 205 1.73 -1.27 -27.05
CA HIS A 205 1.06 -1.82 -25.86
C HIS A 205 -0.44 -1.48 -25.71
N HIS A 206 -1.11 -1.09 -26.79
CA HIS A 206 -2.56 -0.84 -26.79
C HIS A 206 -3.34 -2.15 -26.58
N LEU A 207 -4.46 -2.09 -25.86
CA LEU A 207 -5.29 -3.28 -25.57
C LEU A 207 -6.11 -3.68 -26.80
N ALA A 208 -6.90 -2.74 -27.31
CA ALA A 208 -7.68 -2.88 -28.53
C ALA A 208 -8.02 -1.47 -29.06
N PRO A 209 -8.18 -1.31 -30.39
CA PRO A 209 -8.48 -0.02 -30.99
C PRO A 209 -9.84 0.51 -30.54
N SER A 210 -9.92 1.83 -30.33
CA SER A 210 -11.20 2.53 -30.10
C SER A 210 -12.11 2.45 -31.34
N TYR A 211 -13.42 2.43 -31.12
CA TYR A 211 -14.40 2.35 -32.22
C TYR A 211 -15.71 3.07 -31.90
N LEU A 212 -16.51 3.30 -32.94
CA LEU A 212 -17.82 3.94 -32.87
C LEU A 212 -18.92 2.89 -32.76
N LEU A 213 -19.93 3.21 -31.96
CA LEU A 213 -21.20 2.50 -31.90
C LEU A 213 -22.32 3.42 -32.38
N SER A 214 -23.24 2.86 -33.16
CA SER A 214 -24.54 3.49 -33.43
C SER A 214 -25.38 3.58 -32.15
N ALA A 215 -26.39 4.44 -32.15
CA ALA A 215 -27.30 4.55 -31.01
C ALA A 215 -27.98 3.21 -30.66
N SER A 216 -28.41 2.43 -31.66
CA SER A 216 -29.02 1.12 -31.41
C SER A 216 -28.05 0.14 -30.76
N GLN A 217 -26.79 0.07 -31.22
CA GLN A 217 -25.78 -0.79 -30.61
C GLN A 217 -25.43 -0.36 -29.17
N ALA A 218 -25.38 0.95 -28.91
CA ALA A 218 -25.17 1.46 -27.56
C ALA A 218 -26.30 1.03 -26.61
N LEU A 219 -27.55 1.03 -27.10
CA LEU A 219 -28.72 0.57 -26.35
C LEU A 219 -28.79 -0.96 -26.19
N GLU A 220 -28.16 -1.74 -27.07
CA GLU A 220 -28.03 -3.19 -26.86
C GLU A 220 -27.13 -3.50 -25.65
N PHE A 221 -26.05 -2.74 -25.47
CA PHE A 221 -25.16 -2.88 -24.31
C PHE A 221 -25.73 -2.28 -23.03
N PHE A 222 -26.34 -1.10 -23.13
CA PHE A 222 -26.96 -0.40 -22.01
C PHE A 222 -28.40 0.02 -22.34
N PRO A 223 -29.37 -0.91 -22.24
CA PRO A 223 -30.78 -0.64 -22.58
C PRO A 223 -31.43 0.48 -21.75
N MET A 224 -30.87 0.73 -20.57
CA MET A 224 -31.35 1.73 -19.62
C MET A 224 -30.95 3.16 -20.00
N LEU A 225 -30.01 3.37 -20.92
CA LEU A 225 -29.65 4.71 -21.36
C LEU A 225 -30.88 5.46 -21.89
N LYS A 226 -30.88 6.78 -21.77
CA LYS A 226 -31.92 7.62 -22.36
C LYS A 226 -31.85 7.52 -23.87
N HIS A 227 -32.97 7.12 -24.47
CA HIS A 227 -33.10 6.97 -25.92
C HIS A 227 -33.24 8.33 -26.60
N GLU A 228 -33.85 9.29 -25.92
CA GLU A 228 -34.06 10.63 -26.45
C GLU A 228 -32.70 11.31 -26.70
N GLN A 229 -32.52 11.85 -27.91
CA GLN A 229 -31.32 12.55 -28.38
C GLN A 229 -30.03 11.73 -28.48
N LEU A 230 -29.98 10.48 -28.04
CA LEU A 230 -28.79 9.63 -28.20
C LEU A 230 -28.42 9.48 -29.68
N LYS A 231 -27.20 9.88 -30.04
CA LYS A 231 -26.69 9.82 -31.43
C LYS A 231 -25.81 8.60 -31.67
N GLY A 232 -25.15 8.11 -30.64
CA GLY A 232 -24.24 6.96 -30.69
C GLY A 232 -23.35 6.91 -29.45
N ALA A 233 -22.29 6.12 -29.50
CA ALA A 233 -21.29 6.06 -28.45
C ALA A 233 -19.87 5.85 -29.01
N MET A 234 -18.88 6.25 -28.24
CA MET A 234 -17.48 5.89 -28.47
C MET A 234 -17.04 4.83 -27.46
N VAL A 235 -16.30 3.83 -27.94
CA VAL A 235 -15.72 2.79 -27.08
C VAL A 235 -14.21 2.90 -27.10
N TYR A 236 -13.60 2.84 -25.92
CA TYR A 236 -12.16 2.67 -25.76
C TYR A 236 -11.87 1.61 -24.69
N HIS A 237 -10.61 1.19 -24.59
CA HIS A 237 -10.21 0.10 -23.71
C HIS A 237 -9.25 0.60 -22.64
N ASP A 238 -9.48 0.17 -21.41
CA ASP A 238 -8.56 0.41 -20.31
C ASP A 238 -8.48 -0.82 -19.38
N GLY A 239 -7.67 -0.74 -18.32
CA GLY A 239 -7.50 -1.83 -17.36
C GLY A 239 -8.44 -1.72 -16.17
N GLN A 240 -8.96 -2.85 -15.71
CA GLN A 240 -9.63 -3.01 -14.42
C GLN A 240 -8.85 -4.00 -13.55
N PHE A 241 -8.91 -3.84 -12.23
CA PHE A 241 -8.15 -4.68 -11.31
C PHE A 241 -8.77 -4.77 -9.90
N ASP A 242 -8.39 -5.81 -9.15
CA ASP A 242 -8.63 -5.87 -7.70
C ASP A 242 -7.51 -5.13 -6.95
N ASP A 243 -7.84 -3.99 -6.35
CA ASP A 243 -6.85 -3.11 -5.73
C ASP A 243 -6.26 -3.64 -4.42
N ALA A 244 -7.05 -4.36 -3.62
CA ALA A 244 -6.59 -4.92 -2.35
C ALA A 244 -5.79 -6.20 -2.57
N ARG A 245 -6.27 -7.10 -3.45
CA ARG A 245 -5.53 -8.32 -3.78
C ARG A 245 -4.21 -8.00 -4.48
N LEU A 246 -4.19 -7.01 -5.38
CA LEU A 246 -2.96 -6.63 -6.05
C LEU A 246 -1.95 -6.00 -5.08
N ASN A 247 -2.41 -5.20 -4.11
CA ASN A 247 -1.55 -4.69 -3.03
C ASN A 247 -0.98 -5.83 -2.17
N LEU A 248 -1.83 -6.82 -1.83
CA LEU A 248 -1.40 -7.97 -1.06
C LEU A 248 -0.38 -8.82 -1.83
N ALA A 249 -0.59 -9.06 -3.13
CA ALA A 249 0.35 -9.77 -3.99
C ALA A 249 1.72 -9.04 -4.05
N LEU A 250 1.74 -7.71 -4.09
CA LEU A 250 2.98 -6.92 -3.98
C LEU A 250 3.72 -7.21 -2.66
N ILE A 251 3.01 -7.18 -1.53
CA ILE A 251 3.59 -7.47 -0.22
C ILE A 251 4.08 -8.91 -0.12
N GLN A 252 3.29 -9.88 -0.57
CA GLN A 252 3.67 -11.29 -0.55
C GLN A 252 4.91 -11.53 -1.40
N THR A 253 4.98 -10.93 -2.59
CA THR A 253 6.17 -11.00 -3.46
C THR A 253 7.39 -10.34 -2.79
N ALA A 254 7.21 -9.20 -2.11
CA ALA A 254 8.29 -8.55 -1.38
C ALA A 254 8.81 -9.47 -0.25
N ILE A 255 7.91 -10.13 0.48
CA ILE A 255 8.28 -11.09 1.54
C ILE A 255 9.00 -12.32 0.94
N GLN A 256 8.59 -12.82 -0.23
CA GLN A 256 9.33 -13.88 -0.95
C GLN A 256 10.76 -13.45 -1.29
N HIS A 257 10.97 -12.16 -1.55
CA HIS A 257 12.30 -11.57 -1.78
C HIS A 257 13.02 -11.16 -0.49
N GLY A 258 12.54 -11.58 0.68
CA GLY A 258 13.23 -11.41 1.97
C GLY A 258 12.96 -10.10 2.69
N VAL A 259 11.93 -9.33 2.27
CA VAL A 259 11.48 -8.15 3.03
C VAL A 259 10.83 -8.57 4.34
N VAL A 260 11.20 -7.91 5.44
CA VAL A 260 10.49 -8.03 6.72
C VAL A 260 9.32 -7.05 6.72
N ALA A 261 8.16 -7.47 6.22
CA ALA A 261 6.94 -6.66 6.17
C ALA A 261 5.95 -7.04 7.28
N LEU A 262 5.56 -6.08 8.11
CA LEU A 262 4.68 -6.31 9.25
C LEU A 262 3.49 -5.33 9.22
N ASN A 263 2.28 -5.89 9.20
CA ASN A 263 1.04 -5.16 9.45
C ASN A 263 0.75 -5.08 10.96
N ARG A 264 -0.08 -4.12 11.36
CA ARG A 264 -0.35 -3.77 12.77
C ARG A 264 0.90 -3.32 13.52
N PHE A 265 1.85 -2.68 12.83
CA PHE A 265 3.06 -2.07 13.41
C PHE A 265 3.08 -0.57 13.13
N LYS A 266 2.79 0.24 14.16
CA LYS A 266 2.76 1.70 14.05
C LYS A 266 4.13 2.29 14.32
N VAL A 267 4.66 3.10 13.41
CA VAL A 267 5.80 3.98 13.70
C VAL A 267 5.34 5.09 14.63
N ILE A 268 6.00 5.23 15.78
CA ILE A 268 5.62 6.20 16.82
C ILE A 268 6.64 7.33 16.99
N ARG A 269 7.91 7.13 16.59
CA ARG A 269 8.94 8.18 16.54
C ARG A 269 10.15 7.75 15.70
N PHE A 270 10.99 8.71 15.33
CA PHE A 270 12.30 8.46 14.72
C PHE A 270 13.40 8.22 15.77
N LEU A 271 14.47 7.55 15.33
CA LEU A 271 15.74 7.46 16.04
C LEU A 271 16.73 8.40 15.36
N PHE A 272 17.39 9.28 16.12
CA PHE A 272 18.41 10.20 15.62
C PHE A 272 19.81 9.75 16.08
N ASN A 273 20.88 10.35 15.54
CA ASN A 273 22.21 10.20 16.10
C ASN A 273 22.26 10.89 17.47
N ASP A 274 22.69 10.18 18.53
CA ASP A 274 22.95 10.78 19.84
C ASP A 274 24.09 11.81 19.71
N GLU A 275 23.80 13.09 20.00
CA GLU A 275 24.81 13.96 20.61
C GLU A 275 24.76 13.68 22.12
N HIS A 276 25.76 12.93 22.60
CA HIS A 276 26.00 12.52 23.98
C HIS A 276 25.04 11.47 24.57
N GLY A 277 25.59 10.27 24.79
CA GLY A 277 24.95 9.23 25.58
C GLY A 277 24.79 9.65 27.05
N GLU A 278 23.82 9.01 27.70
CA GLU A 278 23.25 9.27 29.04
C GLU A 278 22.01 10.18 28.99
N ASN A 279 20.81 9.57 28.92
CA ASN A 279 19.59 9.96 29.66
C ASN A 279 18.29 9.24 29.20
N ASP A 280 18.34 8.00 28.71
CA ASP A 280 17.14 7.26 28.27
C ASP A 280 16.47 6.39 29.39
N GLU A 281 16.78 6.64 30.67
CA GLU A 281 16.25 5.83 31.80
C GLU A 281 14.97 6.38 32.47
N HIS A 282 14.49 7.59 32.19
CA HIS A 282 13.41 8.19 33.00
C HIS A 282 11.96 8.02 32.51
N VAL A 283 11.68 7.36 31.39
CA VAL A 283 10.30 7.30 30.83
C VAL A 283 9.49 6.07 31.29
N ARG A 284 9.97 5.27 32.26
CA ARG A 284 9.23 4.09 32.74
C ARG A 284 8.35 4.29 33.98
N GLN A 285 8.30 5.49 34.57
CA GLN A 285 7.53 5.73 35.80
C GLN A 285 6.90 7.12 35.89
N GLN A 286 6.20 7.61 34.86
CA GLN A 286 5.36 8.81 34.99
C GLN A 286 4.15 8.72 34.06
N ASP A 287 3.23 7.78 34.33
CA ASP A 287 1.89 7.81 33.72
C ASP A 287 0.76 7.57 34.74
N ASP A 288 1.07 7.49 36.05
CA ASP A 288 0.09 7.09 37.07
C ASP A 288 -0.27 8.17 38.12
N SER A 289 0.15 9.43 37.96
CA SER A 289 -0.16 10.42 39.00
C SER A 289 -0.11 11.87 38.57
N GLN A 290 -1.02 12.34 37.71
CA GLN A 290 -1.42 13.76 37.66
C GLN A 290 -2.90 13.93 37.26
N GLN A 291 -3.80 13.63 38.21
CA GLN A 291 -5.07 14.33 38.37
C GLN A 291 -5.06 14.93 39.78
N GLN A 292 -5.52 16.19 39.91
CA GLN A 292 -5.38 17.11 41.06
C GLN A 292 -4.05 17.89 41.00
N GLU A 293 -3.97 19.22 40.92
CA GLU A 293 -4.84 20.29 41.40
C GLU A 293 -4.74 21.54 40.49
N HIS A 294 -5.84 22.29 40.42
CA HIS A 294 -5.91 23.66 39.94
C HIS A 294 -5.92 24.62 41.15
N VAL A 295 -5.59 25.90 40.89
CA VAL A 295 -5.92 27.13 41.64
C VAL A 295 -4.79 27.78 42.47
N ARG A 296 -4.21 28.88 41.94
CA ARG A 296 -4.13 30.26 42.51
C ARG A 296 -3.29 31.17 41.59
N GLN A 297 -3.90 32.20 40.97
CA GLN A 297 -3.82 33.66 41.31
C GLN A 297 -2.42 34.27 41.08
N GLN A 298 -2.19 35.07 40.03
CA GLN A 298 -2.51 36.50 39.79
C GLN A 298 -1.60 37.52 40.53
N ASP A 299 -1.10 38.43 39.68
CA ASP A 299 -0.76 39.85 39.88
C ASP A 299 0.69 40.35 40.07
N ASP A 300 0.88 41.47 39.36
CA ASP A 300 1.81 42.60 39.50
C ASP A 300 3.19 42.63 38.81
N SER A 301 3.14 43.02 37.53
CA SER A 301 3.51 44.35 37.00
C SER A 301 4.96 44.91 37.09
N GLN A 302 5.37 45.43 35.91
CA GLN A 302 6.16 46.64 35.62
C GLN A 302 7.68 46.56 35.34
N GLN A 303 7.99 47.09 34.14
CA GLN A 303 9.22 47.81 33.72
C GLN A 303 10.45 46.90 33.48
N GLN A 304 11.23 47.03 32.39
CA GLN A 304 11.58 48.20 31.58
C GLN A 304 12.12 47.70 30.22
N GLU A 305 11.80 48.44 29.16
CA GLU A 305 12.36 48.29 27.81
C GLU A 305 13.86 48.60 27.80
N HIS A 306 14.65 47.71 27.22
CA HIS A 306 15.96 48.03 26.68
C HIS A 306 16.12 47.32 25.33
N ASP A 307 16.12 48.14 24.28
CA ASP A 307 16.47 47.79 22.92
C ASP A 307 17.96 47.42 22.85
N ASP A 308 18.26 46.17 22.54
CA ASP A 308 19.53 45.77 21.95
C ASP A 308 19.22 44.93 20.71
N GLU A 309 19.40 45.56 19.54
CA GLU A 309 19.46 44.90 18.24
C GLU A 309 20.64 43.92 18.24
N HIS A 310 20.37 42.65 18.56
CA HIS A 310 21.28 41.56 18.26
C HIS A 310 20.87 40.88 16.96
N ASP A 311 21.80 40.98 16.01
CA ASP A 311 21.89 40.30 14.73
C ASP A 311 21.74 38.78 14.93
N ASP A 312 20.51 38.27 14.79
CA ASP A 312 20.17 36.84 14.75
C ASP A 312 20.72 36.23 13.45
N SER A 313 22.05 36.13 13.39
CA SER A 313 22.73 35.25 12.45
C SER A 313 22.26 33.82 12.72
N GLN A 314 21.54 33.28 11.74
CA GLN A 314 21.00 31.93 11.72
C GLN A 314 22.10 30.88 11.97
N HIS A 315 22.28 30.48 13.22
CA HIS A 315 23.00 29.26 13.56
C HIS A 315 22.06 28.07 13.32
N ASN A 316 22.01 27.60 12.07
CA ASN A 316 21.56 26.25 11.75
C ASN A 316 22.58 25.26 12.35
N GLY A 317 22.30 24.73 13.54
CA GLY A 317 23.01 23.55 14.06
C GLY A 317 22.90 22.38 13.07
N PRO A 318 23.84 21.42 13.07
CA PRO A 318 23.77 20.26 12.19
C PRO A 318 22.49 19.47 12.51
N SER A 319 21.56 19.36 11.54
CA SER A 319 20.34 18.58 11.79
C SER A 319 20.73 17.13 12.04
N SER A 320 20.35 16.60 13.20
CA SER A 320 20.60 15.19 13.54
C SER A 320 19.97 14.29 12.47
N LEU A 321 20.76 13.34 11.95
CA LEU A 321 20.31 12.43 10.89
C LEU A 321 19.47 11.30 11.48
N ILE A 322 18.38 10.94 10.79
CA ILE A 322 17.57 9.77 11.13
C ILE A 322 18.37 8.49 10.88
N LYS A 323 18.38 7.59 11.88
CA LYS A 323 19.03 6.27 11.85
C LYS A 323 18.09 5.11 12.09
N GLY A 324 16.78 5.35 12.05
CA GLY A 324 15.79 4.31 12.23
C GLY A 324 14.48 4.84 12.78
N VAL A 325 13.67 3.91 13.26
CA VAL A 325 12.33 4.16 13.79
C VAL A 325 12.10 3.37 15.07
N VAL A 326 11.19 3.89 15.89
CA VAL A 326 10.55 3.11 16.95
C VAL A 326 9.17 2.72 16.48
N VAL A 327 8.88 1.43 16.53
CA VAL A 327 7.61 0.84 16.11
C VAL A 327 6.93 0.14 17.28
N ARG A 328 5.60 0.17 17.31
CA ARG A 328 4.77 -0.52 18.29
C ARG A 328 3.91 -1.57 17.58
N ASP A 329 3.94 -2.81 18.06
CA ASP A 329 2.96 -3.82 17.67
C ASP A 329 1.61 -3.42 18.28
N GLU A 330 0.62 -3.10 17.45
CA GLU A 330 -0.71 -2.67 17.89
C GLU A 330 -1.52 -3.81 18.53
N LEU A 331 -1.10 -5.07 18.34
CA LEU A 331 -1.73 -6.23 18.97
C LEU A 331 -1.18 -6.50 20.38
N THR A 332 0.15 -6.53 20.53
CA THR A 332 0.80 -6.88 21.81
C THR A 332 1.18 -5.65 22.64
N ARG A 333 1.16 -4.45 22.05
CA ARG A 333 1.69 -3.19 22.60
C ARG A 333 3.19 -3.18 22.85
N GLU A 334 3.92 -4.21 22.44
CA GLU A 334 5.38 -4.25 22.51
C GLU A 334 5.99 -3.19 21.58
N VAL A 335 7.10 -2.59 22.03
CA VAL A 335 7.81 -1.53 21.33
C VAL A 335 9.20 -2.00 20.92
N TYR A 336 9.57 -1.66 19.69
CA TYR A 336 10.81 -2.09 19.05
C TYR A 336 11.56 -0.89 18.48
N SER A 337 12.84 -0.77 18.80
CA SER A 337 13.75 0.21 18.21
C SER A 337 14.53 -0.44 17.08
N ILE A 338 14.29 0.00 15.85
CA ILE A 338 14.83 -0.62 14.63
C ILE A 338 15.68 0.40 13.90
N ARG A 339 16.96 0.06 13.69
CA ARG A 339 17.88 0.95 12.98
C ARG A 339 17.86 0.68 11.47
N SER A 340 18.09 1.73 10.69
CA SER A 340 18.34 1.65 9.26
C SER A 340 19.33 2.71 8.76
N LYS A 341 19.81 2.52 7.52
CA LYS A 341 20.62 3.53 6.82
C LYS A 341 19.74 4.66 6.26
N VAL A 342 18.56 4.31 5.75
CA VAL A 342 17.58 5.23 5.18
C VAL A 342 16.17 4.88 5.68
N VAL A 343 15.32 5.90 5.84
CA VAL A 343 13.89 5.75 6.12
C VAL A 343 13.10 6.45 5.00
N ILE A 344 12.09 5.75 4.48
CA ILE A 344 11.18 6.22 3.44
C ILE A 344 9.77 6.31 4.03
N ASN A 345 9.19 7.50 4.02
CA ASN A 345 7.80 7.79 4.32
C ASN A 345 6.94 7.64 3.06
N ALA A 346 6.17 6.56 2.99
CA ALA A 346 5.18 6.27 1.96
C ALA A 346 3.77 6.11 2.55
N ALA A 347 3.48 6.85 3.63
CA ALA A 347 2.27 6.69 4.44
C ALA A 347 0.99 7.28 3.82
N GLY A 348 0.99 7.61 2.52
CA GLY A 348 -0.18 8.11 1.80
C GLY A 348 -0.73 9.40 2.42
N HIS A 349 -1.99 9.41 2.84
CA HIS A 349 -2.61 10.58 3.47
C HIS A 349 -2.10 10.86 4.90
N PHE A 350 -1.33 9.94 5.50
CA PHE A 350 -0.61 10.14 6.75
C PHE A 350 0.82 10.68 6.56
N ALA A 351 1.24 10.95 5.32
CA ALA A 351 2.63 11.35 5.07
C ALA A 351 3.02 12.63 5.83
N ASP A 352 2.10 13.60 5.95
CA ASP A 352 2.36 14.81 6.76
C ASP A 352 2.46 14.48 8.26
N GLU A 353 1.65 13.56 8.80
CA GLU A 353 1.76 13.15 10.20
C GLU A 353 3.13 12.53 10.49
N ILE A 354 3.60 11.62 9.63
CA ILE A 354 4.93 11.01 9.76
C ILE A 354 6.05 12.04 9.59
N ARG A 355 5.93 12.97 8.62
CA ARG A 355 6.95 14.00 8.39
C ARG A 355 7.04 14.99 9.55
N LEU A 356 5.92 15.35 10.16
CA LEU A 356 5.90 16.29 11.28
C LEU A 356 6.48 15.69 12.58
N MET A 357 6.57 14.36 12.69
CA MET A 357 7.29 13.69 13.81
C MET A 357 8.78 14.06 13.86
N GLU A 358 9.36 14.62 12.78
CA GLU A 358 10.73 15.15 12.79
C GLU A 358 10.90 16.32 13.78
N ASN A 359 9.83 17.09 14.06
CA ASN A 359 9.90 18.31 14.87
C ASN A 359 9.59 18.09 16.36
N ASP A 360 8.88 17.02 16.72
CA ASP A 360 8.39 16.80 18.10
C ASP A 360 9.51 16.55 19.12
N GLN A 361 10.75 16.25 18.69
CA GLN A 361 11.88 15.98 19.60
C GLN A 361 12.75 17.22 19.90
N ASN A 362 12.65 18.30 19.10
CA ASN A 362 13.38 19.55 19.38
C ASN A 362 12.82 20.33 20.57
N HIS A 363 11.64 19.94 21.08
CA HIS A 363 10.99 20.59 22.22
C HIS A 363 11.43 20.09 23.60
N HIS A 364 12.22 19.01 23.69
CA HIS A 364 12.72 18.53 24.98
C HIS A 364 14.05 19.17 25.44
N HIS A 365 14.73 19.94 24.59
CA HIS A 365 16.04 20.55 24.92
C HIS A 365 16.06 22.06 25.19
N HIS A 366 14.96 22.78 25.00
CA HIS A 366 14.90 24.22 25.32
C HIS A 366 13.64 24.55 26.14
N GLN A 367 13.77 24.57 27.46
CA GLN A 367 12.70 24.93 28.41
C GLN A 367 12.22 26.40 28.34
N ASN A 368 12.54 27.20 27.30
CA ASN A 368 12.17 28.62 27.26
C ASN A 368 11.69 29.15 25.90
N HIS A 369 11.21 28.32 24.97
CA HIS A 369 10.51 28.83 23.78
C HIS A 369 9.00 28.61 23.87
N HIS A 370 8.28 29.74 23.82
CA HIS A 370 6.83 29.88 23.69
C HIS A 370 6.27 28.82 22.70
N PRO A 371 5.10 28.21 22.97
CA PRO A 371 4.51 27.20 22.08
C PRO A 371 4.52 27.71 20.64
N LEU A 372 5.18 26.97 19.75
CA LEU A 372 5.22 27.28 18.34
C LEU A 372 3.77 27.47 17.87
N ASN A 373 3.52 28.69 17.40
CA ASN A 373 2.22 29.17 16.96
C ASN A 373 1.56 28.11 16.05
N THR A 374 0.36 27.63 16.39
CA THR A 374 -0.41 26.63 15.61
C THR A 374 -0.54 26.99 14.13
N LEU A 375 -0.39 28.29 13.78
CA LEU A 375 -0.27 28.79 12.41
C LEU A 375 0.95 28.26 11.63
N ASN A 376 2.12 28.06 12.25
CA ASN A 376 3.32 27.59 11.56
C ASN A 376 3.24 26.11 11.18
N THR A 377 2.58 25.28 11.99
CA THR A 377 2.34 23.86 11.69
C THR A 377 1.32 23.69 10.56
N LEU A 378 0.32 24.58 10.46
CA LEU A 378 -0.62 24.64 9.34
C LEU A 378 0.05 25.10 8.03
N ASN A 379 1.01 26.03 8.11
CA ASN A 379 1.73 26.57 6.95
C ASN A 379 2.76 25.61 6.33
N ASN A 380 3.07 24.48 6.97
CA ASN A 380 4.10 23.55 6.51
C ASN A 380 3.55 22.29 5.85
N LYS A 381 2.22 22.07 5.78
CA LYS A 381 1.63 20.86 5.16
C LYS A 381 1.90 20.81 3.66
N ILE A 382 2.24 19.63 3.14
CA ILE A 382 2.45 19.41 1.70
C ILE A 382 1.28 18.72 1.02
N LEU A 383 0.34 18.18 1.82
CA LEU A 383 -0.86 17.50 1.34
C LEU A 383 -2.13 18.37 1.46
N GLU A 384 -2.94 18.33 0.40
CA GLU A 384 -4.37 18.61 0.44
C GLU A 384 -5.11 17.27 0.41
N LEU A 385 -6.04 17.05 1.34
CA LEU A 385 -6.84 15.83 1.36
C LEU A 385 -8.19 16.06 0.72
N SER A 386 -8.57 15.18 -0.20
CA SER A 386 -9.93 15.13 -0.74
C SER A 386 -10.58 13.78 -0.51
N MET A 387 -11.88 13.79 -0.27
CA MET A 387 -12.69 12.60 -0.15
C MET A 387 -13.33 12.28 -1.50
N GLY A 388 -13.38 11.01 -1.85
CA GLY A 388 -14.26 10.53 -2.89
C GLY A 388 -14.99 9.27 -2.47
N ILE A 389 -16.27 9.20 -2.83
CA ILE A 389 -17.10 8.05 -2.53
C ILE A 389 -17.38 7.23 -3.77
N HIS A 390 -17.84 6.00 -3.52
CA HIS A 390 -18.46 5.14 -4.51
C HIS A 390 -19.70 4.50 -3.90
N ILE A 391 -20.71 4.27 -4.74
CA ILE A 391 -21.89 3.48 -4.39
C ILE A 391 -21.87 2.19 -5.21
N VAL A 392 -22.48 1.14 -4.68
CA VAL A 392 -22.69 -0.11 -5.40
C VAL A 392 -24.17 -0.39 -5.57
N LEU A 393 -24.53 -0.64 -6.82
CA LEU A 393 -25.85 -1.02 -7.27
C LEU A 393 -25.85 -2.49 -7.71
N ASP A 394 -27.02 -3.02 -8.01
CA ASP A 394 -27.14 -4.35 -8.59
C ASP A 394 -26.40 -4.49 -9.94
N GLY A 395 -25.96 -5.71 -10.26
CA GLY A 395 -25.24 -6.01 -11.50
C GLY A 395 -26.03 -5.70 -12.78
N GLN A 396 -27.37 -5.61 -12.71
CA GLN A 396 -28.19 -5.29 -13.88
C GLN A 396 -27.80 -3.96 -14.54
N PHE A 397 -27.32 -2.96 -13.79
CA PHE A 397 -26.95 -1.63 -14.30
C PHE A 397 -25.69 -1.64 -15.17
N CYS A 398 -24.87 -2.69 -15.04
CA CYS A 398 -23.63 -2.89 -15.77
C CYS A 398 -23.35 -4.40 -15.81
N PRO A 399 -24.02 -5.16 -16.71
CA PRO A 399 -24.00 -6.62 -16.69
C PRO A 399 -22.57 -7.19 -16.63
N PRO A 400 -22.22 -7.92 -15.56
CA PRO A 400 -20.85 -8.40 -15.32
C PRO A 400 -20.33 -9.31 -16.44
N SER A 401 -21.21 -10.10 -17.05
CA SER A 401 -20.87 -11.02 -18.14
C SER A 401 -20.31 -10.32 -19.38
N MET A 402 -20.61 -9.05 -19.58
CA MET A 402 -20.20 -8.30 -20.77
C MET A 402 -18.85 -7.60 -20.61
N HIS A 403 -18.31 -7.48 -19.39
CA HIS A 403 -17.04 -6.77 -19.10
C HIS A 403 -16.97 -5.38 -19.76
N GLN A 404 -18.07 -4.63 -19.65
CA GLN A 404 -18.23 -3.30 -20.23
C GLN A 404 -18.63 -2.32 -19.13
N GLY A 405 -17.94 -1.19 -19.06
CA GLY A 405 -18.29 -0.06 -18.22
C GLY A 405 -18.88 1.09 -19.04
N LEU A 406 -19.60 1.97 -18.36
CA LEU A 406 -20.15 3.21 -18.90
C LEU A 406 -19.40 4.40 -18.31
N LEU A 407 -19.02 5.37 -19.15
CA LEU A 407 -18.49 6.66 -18.73
C LEU A 407 -19.55 7.74 -18.98
N ILE A 408 -19.97 8.42 -17.91
CA ILE A 408 -20.77 9.64 -17.97
C ILE A 408 -19.80 10.83 -18.17
N PRO A 409 -19.78 11.47 -19.35
CA PRO A 409 -18.73 12.41 -19.72
C PRO A 409 -18.97 13.84 -19.24
N LYS A 410 -20.24 14.19 -18.97
CA LYS A 410 -20.67 15.53 -18.56
C LYS A 410 -21.41 15.40 -17.23
N THR A 411 -20.85 16.03 -16.21
CA THR A 411 -21.50 16.26 -14.91
C THR A 411 -21.61 17.76 -14.68
N ARG A 412 -22.41 18.18 -13.70
CA ARG A 412 -22.64 19.60 -13.37
C ARG A 412 -21.37 20.38 -13.05
N ASP A 413 -20.27 19.71 -12.70
CA ASP A 413 -18.97 20.29 -12.37
C ASP A 413 -17.81 19.81 -13.27
N HIS A 414 -18.13 19.30 -14.46
CA HIS A 414 -17.14 18.83 -15.44
C HIS A 414 -16.26 17.65 -14.99
N ARG A 415 -16.67 16.91 -13.96
CA ARG A 415 -16.11 15.59 -13.61
C ARG A 415 -16.71 14.49 -14.50
N VAL A 416 -16.12 13.31 -14.40
CA VAL A 416 -16.62 12.09 -15.06
C VAL A 416 -17.04 11.09 -13.99
N ILE A 417 -18.13 10.38 -14.26
CA ILE A 417 -18.60 9.28 -13.42
C ILE A 417 -18.50 8.00 -14.24
N PHE A 418 -17.98 6.95 -13.62
CA PHE A 418 -17.91 5.62 -14.17
C PHE A 418 -18.98 4.75 -13.53
N LEU A 419 -19.63 3.92 -14.35
CA LEU A 419 -20.38 2.75 -13.92
C LEU A 419 -19.59 1.54 -14.43
N LEU A 420 -19.11 0.70 -13.52
CA LEU A 420 -18.19 -0.39 -13.83
C LEU A 420 -18.73 -1.72 -13.32
N PRO A 421 -18.53 -2.83 -14.03
CA PRO A 421 -18.83 -4.14 -13.49
C PRO A 421 -17.87 -4.41 -12.32
N TYR A 422 -18.36 -4.85 -11.17
CA TYR A 422 -17.52 -5.09 -9.99
C TYR A 422 -18.08 -6.23 -9.15
N LEU A 423 -17.43 -7.40 -9.16
CA LEU A 423 -17.82 -8.58 -8.36
C LEU A 423 -19.32 -8.91 -8.46
N ASN A 424 -19.81 -9.07 -9.68
CA ASN A 424 -21.23 -9.27 -10.02
C ASN A 424 -22.19 -8.12 -9.68
N HIS A 425 -21.66 -6.94 -9.36
CA HIS A 425 -22.40 -5.72 -9.06
C HIS A 425 -22.02 -4.59 -10.01
N THR A 426 -22.65 -3.42 -9.84
CA THR A 426 -22.28 -2.19 -10.55
C THR A 426 -21.66 -1.19 -9.59
N LEU A 427 -20.39 -0.88 -9.78
CA LEU A 427 -19.67 0.17 -9.07
C LEU A 427 -19.92 1.53 -9.75
N VAL A 428 -20.43 2.50 -9.01
CA VAL A 428 -20.65 3.87 -9.51
C VAL A 428 -19.76 4.84 -8.76
N GLY A 429 -19.00 5.66 -9.48
CA GLY A 429 -18.22 6.73 -8.85
C GLY A 429 -17.37 7.54 -9.81
N THR A 430 -16.75 8.62 -9.35
CA THR A 430 -16.58 9.00 -7.94
C THR A 430 -16.81 10.49 -7.72
N THR A 431 -17.00 10.89 -6.48
CA THR A 431 -17.02 12.28 -6.04
C THR A 431 -15.61 12.78 -5.70
N ASP A 432 -15.51 14.08 -5.48
CA ASP A 432 -14.32 14.82 -5.08
C ASP A 432 -14.77 16.00 -4.23
N SER A 433 -14.62 15.85 -2.92
CA SER A 433 -15.08 16.82 -1.93
C SER A 433 -13.93 17.09 -0.98
N LYS A 434 -13.59 18.36 -0.75
CA LYS A 434 -12.49 18.71 0.15
C LYS A 434 -12.76 18.14 1.55
N LEU A 435 -11.78 17.43 2.10
CA LEU A 435 -11.89 16.91 3.45
C LEU A 435 -11.55 18.05 4.41
N VAL A 436 -12.57 18.61 5.05
CA VAL A 436 -12.37 19.58 6.14
C VAL A 436 -12.01 18.77 7.38
N VAL A 437 -10.72 18.73 7.70
CA VAL A 437 -10.26 18.20 8.98
C VAL A 437 -10.51 19.29 10.01
N ASP A 438 -11.67 19.25 10.65
CA ASP A 438 -11.98 20.19 11.73
C ASP A 438 -10.92 20.05 12.83
N SER A 439 -10.41 21.19 13.30
CA SER A 439 -9.44 21.33 14.40
C SER A 439 -9.93 20.75 15.75
N PHE A 440 -11.15 20.19 15.79
CA PHE A 440 -11.75 19.50 16.93
C PHE A 440 -11.51 17.99 16.96
N ASN A 441 -10.97 17.38 15.90
CA ASN A 441 -10.55 15.98 15.96
C ASN A 441 -9.23 15.87 16.73
N LYS A 442 -9.32 15.83 18.07
CA LYS A 442 -8.17 15.61 18.98
C LYS A 442 -7.38 14.32 18.69
N ASN A 443 -7.92 13.43 17.85
CA ASN A 443 -7.37 12.10 17.56
C ASN A 443 -6.70 11.96 16.17
N GLY A 444 -6.50 13.04 15.40
CA GLY A 444 -5.84 13.00 14.08
C GLY A 444 -6.76 12.57 12.93
N ILE A 445 -6.19 12.36 11.73
CA ILE A 445 -6.93 11.91 10.54
C ILE A 445 -7.23 10.42 10.69
N SER A 446 -8.48 9.98 10.45
CA SER A 446 -8.84 8.56 10.49
C SER A 446 -8.89 7.97 9.08
N ASN A 447 -8.49 6.70 8.94
CA ASN A 447 -8.71 5.89 7.73
C ASN A 447 -10.21 5.65 7.44
N HIS A 448 -11.07 5.87 8.43
CA HIS A 448 -12.51 5.65 8.37
C HIS A 448 -13.24 6.98 8.20
N VAL A 449 -13.31 7.45 6.97
CA VAL A 449 -14.16 8.59 6.60
C VAL A 449 -15.53 8.07 6.18
N GLN A 450 -16.59 8.74 6.61
CA GLN A 450 -17.95 8.38 6.27
C GLN A 450 -18.40 9.06 4.98
N PRO A 451 -19.04 8.31 4.06
CA PRO A 451 -19.79 8.91 2.96
C PRO A 451 -20.89 9.84 3.50
N ARG A 452 -21.13 10.96 2.83
CA ARG A 452 -22.23 11.87 3.15
C ARG A 452 -23.40 11.62 2.20
N GLU A 453 -24.65 11.69 2.67
CA GLU A 453 -25.82 11.55 1.78
C GLU A 453 -25.82 12.54 0.61
N GLU A 454 -25.29 13.75 0.78
CA GLU A 454 -25.15 14.70 -0.34
C GLU A 454 -24.27 14.16 -1.47
N ASP A 455 -23.20 13.43 -1.15
CA ASP A 455 -22.32 12.81 -2.14
C ASP A 455 -22.99 11.60 -2.79
N ILE A 456 -23.82 10.86 -2.04
CA ILE A 456 -24.60 9.73 -2.57
C ILE A 456 -25.67 10.24 -3.54
N GLN A 457 -26.43 11.25 -3.12
CA GLN A 457 -27.46 11.86 -3.95
C GLN A 457 -26.86 12.50 -5.20
N TYR A 458 -25.67 13.11 -5.11
CA TYR A 458 -24.94 13.61 -6.26
C TYR A 458 -24.70 12.50 -7.32
N LEU A 459 -24.26 11.30 -6.90
CA LEU A 459 -24.05 10.20 -7.84
C LEU A 459 -25.36 9.70 -8.44
N LEU A 460 -26.41 9.54 -7.63
CA LEU A 460 -27.73 9.10 -8.07
C LEU A 460 -28.36 10.08 -9.07
N ASP A 461 -28.28 11.39 -8.81
CA ASP A 461 -28.78 12.43 -9.70
C ASP A 461 -28.15 12.32 -11.10
N HIS A 462 -26.83 12.19 -11.17
CA HIS A 462 -26.13 12.09 -12.45
C HIS A 462 -26.38 10.76 -13.17
N VAL A 463 -26.56 9.65 -12.45
CA VAL A 463 -26.99 8.39 -13.09
C VAL A 463 -28.39 8.56 -13.71
N ASN A 464 -29.33 9.17 -12.97
CA ASN A 464 -30.70 9.42 -13.45
C ASN A 464 -30.78 10.45 -14.59
N GLU A 465 -29.78 11.31 -14.75
CA GLU A 465 -29.67 12.18 -15.91
C GLU A 465 -29.44 11.39 -17.21
N TYR A 466 -28.84 10.21 -17.14
CA TYR A 466 -28.50 9.38 -18.30
C TYR A 466 -29.38 8.15 -18.46
N PHE A 467 -30.14 7.74 -17.43
CA PHE A 467 -30.98 6.55 -17.46
C PHE A 467 -32.48 6.87 -17.60
N ASN A 468 -33.20 5.99 -18.31
CA ASN A 468 -34.67 5.97 -18.40
C ASN A 468 -35.31 5.25 -17.19
N VAL A 469 -34.54 4.46 -16.45
CA VAL A 469 -34.96 3.81 -15.20
C VAL A 469 -34.49 4.68 -14.04
N LYS A 470 -35.41 4.99 -13.12
CA LYS A 470 -35.08 5.77 -11.93
C LYS A 470 -34.34 4.90 -10.91
N VAL A 471 -33.10 5.25 -10.63
CA VAL A 471 -32.26 4.68 -9.58
C VAL A 471 -32.41 5.51 -8.32
N THR A 472 -32.64 4.85 -7.19
CA THR A 472 -32.92 5.48 -5.90
C THR A 472 -31.92 5.03 -4.83
N ARG A 473 -31.98 5.69 -3.67
CA ARG A 473 -31.16 5.33 -2.51
C ARG A 473 -31.39 3.88 -2.02
N GLN A 474 -32.57 3.32 -2.26
CA GLN A 474 -32.93 1.93 -1.90
C GLN A 474 -32.20 0.89 -2.77
N ASP A 475 -31.77 1.28 -3.97
CA ASP A 475 -31.03 0.40 -4.89
C ASP A 475 -29.54 0.28 -4.52
N VAL A 476 -29.06 1.12 -3.58
CA VAL A 476 -27.67 1.11 -3.12
C VAL A 476 -27.44 0.00 -2.09
N LYS A 477 -26.65 -1.01 -2.46
CA LYS A 477 -26.29 -2.16 -1.61
C LYS A 477 -25.12 -1.87 -0.66
N ALA A 478 -24.19 -1.02 -1.09
CA ALA A 478 -23.02 -0.62 -0.31
C ALA A 478 -22.52 0.77 -0.73
N VAL A 479 -21.85 1.45 0.20
CA VAL A 479 -21.20 2.75 -0.02
C VAL A 479 -19.92 2.83 0.79
N TRP A 480 -18.89 3.47 0.25
CA TRP A 480 -17.64 3.71 0.95
C TRP A 480 -16.98 5.01 0.48
N ALA A 481 -16.10 5.54 1.32
CA ALA A 481 -15.28 6.69 1.03
C ALA A 481 -13.79 6.32 1.07
N GLY A 482 -13.01 6.96 0.22
CA GLY A 482 -11.55 6.95 0.25
C GLY A 482 -10.99 8.37 0.32
N ILE A 483 -9.82 8.51 0.95
CA ILE A 483 -9.07 9.77 1.01
C ILE A 483 -8.03 9.78 -0.09
N ARG A 484 -7.91 10.88 -0.83
CA ARG A 484 -6.88 11.13 -1.82
C ARG A 484 -5.82 12.07 -1.23
N PRO A 485 -4.54 11.64 -1.15
CA PRO A 485 -3.45 12.52 -0.76
C PRO A 485 -2.99 13.33 -1.99
N LEU A 486 -3.49 14.55 -2.15
CA LEU A 486 -3.12 15.42 -3.26
C LEU A 486 -1.92 16.28 -2.85
N SER A 487 -0.90 16.38 -3.70
CA SER A 487 0.32 17.13 -3.39
C SER A 487 0.22 18.57 -3.92
N HIS A 488 0.59 19.54 -3.08
CA HIS A 488 0.81 20.93 -3.53
C HIS A 488 2.16 21.10 -4.24
N LEU A 489 3.10 20.18 -4.02
CA LEU A 489 4.42 20.20 -4.65
C LEU A 489 4.32 19.71 -6.11
N HIS A 490 4.92 20.47 -7.03
CA HIS A 490 5.12 20.06 -8.42
C HIS A 490 6.49 19.40 -8.59
N ASN A 491 6.54 18.36 -9.41
CA ASN A 491 7.76 17.57 -9.62
C ASN A 491 8.73 18.32 -10.56
N ASN A 492 9.69 19.06 -10.01
CA ASN A 492 10.73 19.76 -10.78
C ASN A 492 11.86 18.81 -11.20
N ASN A 493 11.56 17.75 -11.95
CA ASN A 493 12.57 16.80 -12.46
C ASN A 493 13.28 17.25 -13.75
N HIS A 494 13.28 18.55 -14.07
CA HIS A 494 14.08 19.10 -15.17
C HIS A 494 14.98 20.23 -14.67
N ASN A 495 16.03 19.85 -13.93
CA ASN A 495 17.32 20.51 -13.93
C ASN A 495 18.34 19.60 -13.21
N HIS A 496 18.90 18.63 -13.94
CA HIS A 496 20.23 18.14 -13.62
C HIS A 496 21.21 19.29 -13.89
N ASN A 497 21.34 20.21 -12.95
CA ASN A 497 22.54 20.97 -12.63
C ASN A 497 22.24 22.01 -11.53
N ASN A 498 23.13 21.99 -10.54
CA ASN A 498 23.40 22.98 -9.49
C ASN A 498 22.66 22.85 -8.14
N ASN A 499 23.50 22.60 -7.12
CA ASN A 499 23.34 22.84 -5.70
C ASN A 499 22.63 24.17 -5.40
N ASN A 500 21.31 24.19 -5.26
CA ASN A 500 20.58 25.34 -4.72
C ASN A 500 19.36 24.88 -3.89
N ASN A 501 19.62 24.42 -2.68
CA ASN A 501 18.58 24.16 -1.65
C ASN A 501 17.80 25.44 -1.26
N HIS A 502 18.24 26.63 -1.67
CA HIS A 502 17.52 27.90 -1.43
C HIS A 502 16.25 28.10 -2.28
N ASN A 503 16.09 27.41 -3.42
CA ASN A 503 14.92 27.61 -4.28
C ASN A 503 13.66 26.85 -3.81
N GLN A 504 13.79 25.84 -2.96
CA GLN A 504 12.64 25.09 -2.44
C GLN A 504 11.88 25.86 -1.34
N GLN A 505 12.60 26.59 -0.47
CA GLN A 505 11.97 27.45 0.54
C GLN A 505 11.26 28.67 -0.07
N GLN A 506 11.77 29.24 -1.16
CA GLN A 506 11.11 30.35 -1.85
C GLN A 506 9.81 29.94 -2.56
N GLN A 507 9.70 28.70 -3.05
CA GLN A 507 8.44 28.19 -3.62
C GLN A 507 7.37 27.97 -2.54
N GLN A 508 7.74 27.46 -1.36
CA GLN A 508 6.83 27.42 -0.20
C GLN A 508 6.31 28.82 0.15
N GLN A 509 7.18 29.84 0.19
CA GLN A 509 6.77 31.21 0.53
C GLN A 509 5.92 31.91 -0.55
N GLN A 510 6.07 31.56 -1.84
CA GLN A 510 5.26 32.14 -2.92
C GLN A 510 3.84 31.54 -3.02
N PHE A 511 3.65 30.26 -2.69
CA PHE A 511 2.30 29.66 -2.66
C PHE A 511 1.46 30.14 -1.47
N VAL A 512 2.09 30.37 -0.31
CA VAL A 512 1.42 30.82 0.93
C VAL A 512 0.77 32.21 0.80
N LYS A 513 1.24 33.06 -0.13
CA LYS A 513 0.63 34.40 -0.38
C LYS A 513 -0.61 34.38 -1.27
N LYS A 514 -0.99 33.25 -1.89
CA LYS A 514 -2.18 33.14 -2.74
C LYS A 514 -3.22 32.20 -2.11
N ASN A 515 -4.04 32.73 -1.21
CA ASN A 515 -5.33 32.15 -0.82
C ASN A 515 -6.31 32.17 -2.00
N ILE A 516 -6.03 31.38 -3.04
CA ILE A 516 -6.99 31.11 -4.11
C ILE A 516 -7.73 29.84 -3.70
N LYS A 517 -9.07 29.91 -3.57
CA LYS A 517 -9.95 28.74 -3.50
C LYS A 517 -9.75 27.91 -4.79
N LEU A 518 -8.77 27.00 -4.79
CA LEU A 518 -8.56 26.06 -5.87
C LEU A 518 -9.45 24.84 -5.61
N ASP A 519 -10.20 24.44 -6.63
CA ASP A 519 -10.96 23.19 -6.66
C ASP A 519 -10.00 22.01 -6.53
N THR A 520 -10.24 21.08 -5.59
CA THR A 520 -9.36 19.92 -5.35
C THR A 520 -9.24 19.05 -6.59
N ALA A 521 -10.26 19.04 -7.46
CA ALA A 521 -10.22 18.31 -8.73
C ALA A 521 -9.19 18.87 -9.72
N SER A 522 -8.67 20.08 -9.49
CA SER A 522 -7.67 20.76 -10.33
C SER A 522 -6.22 20.53 -9.86
N ILE A 523 -6.01 20.07 -8.62
CA ILE A 523 -4.69 19.80 -8.03
C ILE A 523 -4.02 18.62 -8.74
N SER A 524 -2.69 18.69 -8.88
CA SER A 524 -1.92 17.67 -9.58
C SER A 524 -2.08 16.30 -8.92
N ARG A 525 -2.28 15.26 -9.75
CA ARG A 525 -2.24 13.85 -9.33
C ARG A 525 -0.89 13.20 -9.59
N GLU A 526 0.14 14.00 -9.83
CA GLU A 526 1.51 13.54 -9.91
C GLU A 526 2.00 13.16 -8.52
N HIS A 527 3.01 12.30 -8.47
CA HIS A 527 3.77 12.11 -7.25
C HIS A 527 4.84 13.18 -7.13
N ALA A 528 5.14 13.53 -5.89
CA ALA A 528 6.29 14.36 -5.53
C ALA A 528 7.14 13.60 -4.53
N ILE A 529 8.46 13.75 -4.66
CA ILE A 529 9.45 13.21 -3.73
C ILE A 529 10.11 14.39 -3.04
N TYR A 530 10.18 14.33 -1.71
CA TYR A 530 10.78 15.33 -0.86
C TYR A 530 11.77 14.65 0.09
N THR A 531 12.99 15.18 0.20
CA THR A 531 13.98 14.69 1.17
C THR A 531 14.21 15.77 2.20
N SER A 532 13.98 15.46 3.47
CA SER A 532 14.21 16.40 4.57
C SER A 532 15.71 16.54 4.89
N PRO A 533 16.14 17.62 5.57
CA PRO A 533 17.52 17.77 6.02
C PRO A 533 18.00 16.63 6.95
N SER A 534 17.08 16.01 7.71
CA SER A 534 17.40 14.87 8.59
C SER A 534 17.60 13.55 7.83
N GLY A 535 17.36 13.53 6.51
CA GLY A 535 17.50 12.35 5.65
C GLY A 535 16.23 11.53 5.47
N LEU A 536 15.04 12.03 5.84
CA LEU A 536 13.77 11.36 5.56
C LEU A 536 13.37 11.54 4.10
N PHE A 537 13.24 10.45 3.34
CA PHE A 537 12.63 10.49 2.01
C PHE A 537 11.12 10.35 2.13
N THR A 538 10.36 11.30 1.61
CA THR A 538 8.89 11.30 1.62
C THR A 538 8.37 11.29 0.19
N ILE A 539 7.45 10.37 -0.11
CA ILE A 539 6.72 10.33 -1.37
C ILE A 539 5.22 10.54 -1.12
N VAL A 540 4.65 11.48 -1.86
CA VAL A 540 3.22 11.86 -1.78
C VAL A 540 2.60 11.93 -3.16
N GLY A 541 1.27 11.86 -3.23
CA GLY A 541 0.53 11.95 -4.49
C GLY A 541 0.55 10.65 -5.30
N GLY A 542 0.46 10.82 -6.62
CA GLY A 542 0.49 9.72 -7.58
C GLY A 542 -0.81 8.92 -7.70
N LYS A 543 -0.73 7.79 -8.41
CA LYS A 543 -1.87 6.93 -8.76
C LYS A 543 -1.52 5.46 -8.58
N TRP A 544 -2.55 4.65 -8.40
CA TRP A 544 -2.41 3.19 -8.38
C TRP A 544 -1.72 2.71 -9.67
N THR A 545 -2.18 3.14 -10.86
CA THR A 545 -1.59 2.74 -12.15
C THR A 545 -0.08 2.96 -12.25
N THR A 546 0.48 3.98 -11.58
CA THR A 546 1.89 4.37 -11.70
C THR A 546 2.75 3.95 -10.51
N PHE A 547 2.27 3.04 -9.65
CA PHE A 547 2.98 2.66 -8.42
C PHE A 547 4.42 2.18 -8.67
N ARG A 548 4.65 1.46 -9.77
CA ARG A 548 5.96 0.95 -10.16
C ARG A 548 6.90 2.08 -10.56
N SER A 549 6.41 3.02 -11.37
CA SER A 549 7.18 4.22 -11.74
C SER A 549 7.54 5.07 -10.53
N MET A 550 6.60 5.23 -9.59
CA MET A 550 6.85 5.92 -8.32
C MET A 550 7.95 5.25 -7.49
N ALA A 551 7.91 3.92 -7.39
CA ALA A 551 8.92 3.14 -6.67
C ALA A 551 10.31 3.30 -7.31
N MET A 552 10.39 3.22 -8.63
CA MET A 552 11.63 3.43 -9.37
C MET A 552 12.21 4.83 -9.15
N ASP A 553 11.38 5.88 -9.26
CA ASP A 553 11.82 7.27 -9.13
C ASP A 553 12.43 7.56 -7.74
N ILE A 554 11.80 7.09 -6.66
CA ILE A 554 12.35 7.28 -5.31
C ILE A 554 13.59 6.42 -5.07
N MET A 555 13.61 5.18 -5.58
CA MET A 555 14.79 4.32 -5.43
C MET A 555 16.01 4.86 -6.15
N GLN A 556 15.84 5.55 -7.29
CA GLN A 556 16.93 6.23 -7.97
C GLN A 556 17.58 7.31 -7.09
N GLN A 557 16.80 8.01 -6.26
CA GLN A 557 17.33 8.99 -5.31
C GLN A 557 17.95 8.32 -4.08
N VAL A 558 17.30 7.28 -3.54
CA VAL A 558 17.77 6.55 -2.34
C VAL A 558 19.11 5.86 -2.57
N ILE A 559 19.30 5.23 -3.73
CA ILE A 559 20.55 4.54 -4.07
C ILE A 559 21.73 5.52 -4.19
N GLN A 560 21.48 6.78 -4.54
CA GLN A 560 22.50 7.82 -4.63
C GLN A 560 22.86 8.42 -3.26
N HIS A 561 22.04 8.20 -2.23
CA HIS A 561 22.28 8.71 -0.88
C HIS A 561 23.58 8.15 -0.30
N GLU A 562 24.38 9.00 0.36
CA GLU A 562 25.72 8.64 0.86
C GLU A 562 25.74 7.40 1.76
N SER A 563 24.71 7.24 2.59
CA SER A 563 24.59 6.11 3.52
C SER A 563 24.37 4.77 2.79
N ILE A 564 23.85 4.80 1.55
CA ILE A 564 23.67 3.61 0.71
C ILE A 564 24.84 3.45 -0.26
N ARG A 565 25.31 4.53 -0.90
CA ARG A 565 26.40 4.52 -1.89
C ARG A 565 27.71 3.95 -1.35
N ASN A 566 28.00 4.16 -0.07
CA ASN A 566 29.20 3.65 0.59
C ASN A 566 29.10 2.18 1.03
N CYS A 567 27.96 1.53 0.77
CA CYS A 567 27.82 0.10 0.97
C CYS A 567 28.51 -0.61 -0.18
N THR A 568 29.60 -1.33 0.10
CA THR A 568 30.08 -2.36 -0.81
C THR A 568 28.94 -3.35 -1.03
N PHE A 569 28.31 -3.30 -2.21
CA PHE A 569 27.29 -4.27 -2.60
C PHE A 569 27.93 -5.65 -2.52
N ASN A 570 27.62 -6.40 -1.45
CA ASN A 570 27.99 -7.80 -1.39
C ASN A 570 27.30 -8.48 -2.56
N THR A 571 28.12 -9.13 -3.40
CA THR A 571 27.72 -9.93 -4.56
C THR A 571 26.39 -10.65 -4.34
N CYS A 572 25.37 -10.28 -5.10
CA CYS A 572 24.10 -11.00 -5.15
C CYS A 572 24.39 -12.46 -5.49
N THR A 573 24.15 -13.37 -4.56
CA THR A 573 24.21 -14.82 -4.79
C THR A 573 22.80 -15.31 -5.10
N HIS A 574 22.39 -15.20 -6.37
CA HIS A 574 21.26 -15.98 -6.85
C HIS A 574 21.73 -17.42 -7.13
N PRO A 575 20.97 -18.48 -6.77
CA PRO A 575 21.38 -19.87 -7.01
C PRO A 575 21.47 -20.29 -8.48
N HIS A 576 21.09 -19.45 -9.45
CA HIS A 576 21.09 -19.82 -10.87
C HIS A 576 21.38 -18.64 -11.80
N THR A 577 22.60 -18.09 -11.78
CA THR A 577 23.21 -17.44 -12.96
C THR A 577 24.69 -17.22 -12.71
N THR A 578 25.50 -17.55 -13.73
CA THR A 578 26.95 -17.35 -13.79
C THR A 578 27.39 -15.97 -13.30
N THR A 579 28.38 -15.99 -12.41
CA THR A 579 29.09 -14.86 -11.81
C THR A 579 29.44 -13.79 -12.86
N THR A 580 28.66 -12.71 -12.90
CA THR A 580 29.03 -11.49 -13.63
C THR A 580 29.33 -10.42 -12.60
N THR A 581 30.59 -10.01 -12.53
CA THR A 581 31.05 -8.84 -11.77
C THR A 581 30.25 -7.61 -12.20
N CYS A 582 29.43 -7.06 -11.30
CA CYS A 582 28.66 -5.83 -11.51
C CYS A 582 29.60 -4.62 -11.53
N THR A 583 30.19 -4.34 -12.68
CA THR A 583 30.84 -3.06 -13.00
C THR A 583 29.96 -2.29 -13.97
N THR A 584 28.88 -1.66 -13.49
CA THR A 584 28.25 -0.48 -14.13
C THR A 584 27.14 0.11 -13.27
N THR A 585 27.21 1.43 -13.10
CA THR A 585 26.36 2.32 -12.30
C THR A 585 24.99 2.57 -12.96
N THR A 586 24.29 1.51 -13.35
CA THR A 586 22.94 1.62 -13.92
C THR A 586 22.09 0.49 -13.35
N THR A 587 21.46 0.74 -12.20
CA THR A 587 20.45 -0.16 -11.66
C THR A 587 19.21 -0.06 -12.56
N THR A 588 19.16 -0.86 -13.62
CA THR A 588 17.99 -0.99 -14.47
C THR A 588 16.86 -1.59 -13.64
N CYS A 589 15.70 -0.92 -13.58
CA CYS A 589 14.50 -1.40 -12.88
C CYS A 589 14.20 -2.86 -13.25
N THR A 590 14.26 -3.76 -12.27
CA THR A 590 14.11 -5.21 -12.47
C THR A 590 12.66 -5.68 -12.28
N THR A 591 11.78 -4.85 -11.73
CA THR A 591 10.35 -5.19 -11.53
C THR A 591 9.55 -5.25 -12.83
N HIS A 592 10.12 -4.83 -13.96
CA HIS A 592 9.42 -4.71 -15.23
C HIS A 592 8.91 -6.03 -15.81
N THR A 593 9.53 -7.16 -15.43
CA THR A 593 9.17 -8.52 -15.86
C THR A 593 8.82 -9.43 -14.68
N LEU A 594 8.69 -8.86 -13.48
CA LEU A 594 8.46 -9.64 -12.28
C LEU A 594 6.99 -10.06 -12.20
N GLN A 595 6.75 -11.37 -12.15
CA GLN A 595 5.46 -11.93 -11.82
C GLN A 595 5.24 -11.81 -10.31
N LEU A 596 4.07 -11.29 -9.91
CA LEU A 596 3.69 -11.21 -8.51
C LEU A 596 3.15 -12.56 -8.03
N TYR A 597 3.20 -12.77 -6.72
CA TYR A 597 2.59 -13.90 -6.02
C TYR A 597 1.19 -14.20 -6.57
N GLY A 598 0.92 -15.48 -6.87
CA GLY A 598 -0.30 -15.90 -7.59
C GLY A 598 -0.14 -16.01 -9.11
N SER A 599 0.90 -15.44 -9.71
CA SER A 599 1.01 -15.29 -11.17
C SER A 599 2.03 -16.20 -11.84
N GLU A 600 2.88 -16.92 -11.11
CA GLU A 600 4.01 -17.67 -11.67
C GLU A 600 3.53 -18.79 -12.60
N GLU A 601 2.56 -19.59 -12.13
CA GLU A 601 1.96 -20.70 -12.89
C GLU A 601 0.52 -20.40 -13.33
N TYR A 602 0.11 -19.13 -13.30
CA TYR A 602 -1.26 -18.76 -13.65
C TYR A 602 -1.62 -19.15 -15.08
N ASN A 603 -2.80 -19.76 -15.21
CA ASN A 603 -3.42 -20.10 -16.48
C ASN A 603 -4.90 -19.73 -16.42
N SER A 604 -5.38 -19.01 -17.44
CA SER A 604 -6.79 -18.58 -17.53
C SER A 604 -7.79 -19.73 -17.57
N THR A 605 -7.36 -20.95 -17.90
CA THR A 605 -8.18 -22.17 -17.92
C THR A 605 -8.01 -23.06 -16.69
N PHE A 606 -7.23 -22.62 -15.70
CA PHE A 606 -6.98 -23.39 -14.47
C PHE A 606 -8.25 -23.56 -13.62
N ASP A 607 -9.23 -22.67 -13.78
CA ASP A 607 -10.59 -22.83 -13.23
C ASP A 607 -11.21 -24.20 -13.58
N ARG A 608 -10.94 -24.74 -14.78
CA ARG A 608 -11.43 -26.06 -15.19
C ARG A 608 -10.84 -27.19 -14.35
N VAL A 609 -9.54 -27.09 -14.04
CA VAL A 609 -8.84 -28.06 -13.19
C VAL A 609 -9.36 -27.97 -11.76
N LEU A 610 -9.56 -26.75 -11.25
CA LEU A 610 -10.16 -26.55 -9.94
C LEU A 610 -11.58 -27.15 -9.87
N ASN A 611 -12.35 -27.00 -10.94
CA ASN A 611 -13.73 -27.46 -11.01
C ASN A 611 -13.87 -29.00 -11.08
N GLU A 612 -12.85 -29.75 -11.50
CA GLU A 612 -12.86 -31.22 -11.43
C GLU A 612 -13.08 -31.73 -10.00
N PHE A 613 -12.60 -30.97 -9.00
CA PHE A 613 -12.71 -31.33 -7.59
C PHE A 613 -13.80 -30.54 -6.86
N ILE A 614 -13.89 -29.22 -7.10
CA ILE A 614 -14.85 -28.33 -6.42
C ILE A 614 -16.28 -28.57 -6.89
N LYS A 615 -16.47 -28.88 -8.18
CA LYS A 615 -17.78 -29.12 -8.82
C LYS A 615 -18.77 -27.94 -8.77
N GLU A 616 -18.25 -26.75 -8.52
CA GLU A 616 -18.98 -25.47 -8.59
C GLU A 616 -18.13 -24.48 -9.41
N LEU A 617 -18.62 -24.13 -10.60
CA LEU A 617 -17.83 -23.39 -11.61
C LEU A 617 -17.51 -21.96 -11.15
N ASP A 618 -18.48 -21.27 -10.55
CA ASP A 618 -18.31 -19.90 -10.07
C ASP A 618 -17.28 -19.81 -8.93
N ILE A 619 -17.24 -20.78 -8.00
CA ILE A 619 -16.19 -20.89 -6.99
C ILE A 619 -14.84 -21.10 -7.66
N SER A 620 -14.76 -22.02 -8.64
CA SER A 620 -13.51 -22.34 -9.32
C SER A 620 -12.95 -21.15 -10.12
N GLN A 621 -13.83 -20.40 -10.78
CA GLN A 621 -13.49 -19.16 -11.48
C GLN A 621 -13.04 -18.07 -10.50
N HIS A 622 -13.75 -17.89 -9.39
CA HIS A 622 -13.39 -16.96 -8.33
C HIS A 622 -12.00 -17.28 -7.77
N LEU A 623 -11.73 -18.54 -7.41
CA LEU A 623 -10.43 -18.92 -6.87
C LEU A 623 -9.29 -18.70 -7.86
N ASN A 624 -9.50 -19.02 -9.15
CA ASN A 624 -8.50 -18.77 -10.19
C ASN A 624 -8.24 -17.26 -10.35
N HIS A 625 -9.28 -16.43 -10.31
CA HIS A 625 -9.14 -14.97 -10.43
C HIS A 625 -8.47 -14.36 -9.19
N ALA A 626 -8.94 -14.68 -7.99
CA ALA A 626 -8.52 -14.02 -6.76
C ALA A 626 -7.17 -14.51 -6.21
N TYR A 627 -6.78 -15.75 -6.51
CA TYR A 627 -5.57 -16.39 -5.96
C TYR A 627 -4.60 -16.88 -7.04
N GLY A 628 -5.01 -16.92 -8.30
CA GLY A 628 -4.18 -17.43 -9.40
C GLY A 628 -3.72 -18.86 -9.14
N ASP A 629 -2.42 -19.11 -9.25
CA ASP A 629 -1.82 -20.42 -8.97
C ASP A 629 -1.99 -20.89 -7.51
N GLN A 630 -2.17 -19.97 -6.56
CA GLN A 630 -2.45 -20.29 -5.16
C GLN A 630 -3.88 -20.80 -4.93
N GLY A 631 -4.76 -20.70 -5.93
CA GLY A 631 -6.10 -21.30 -5.87
C GLY A 631 -6.05 -22.81 -5.58
N TYR A 632 -4.97 -23.50 -5.98
CA TYR A 632 -4.73 -24.90 -5.63
C TYR A 632 -4.58 -25.10 -4.11
N LEU A 633 -3.87 -24.21 -3.42
CA LEU A 633 -3.68 -24.31 -1.97
C LEU A 633 -4.99 -24.04 -1.21
N VAL A 634 -5.79 -23.08 -1.68
CA VAL A 634 -7.15 -22.83 -1.14
C VAL A 634 -8.04 -24.06 -1.33
N GLN A 635 -8.05 -24.65 -2.54
CA GLN A 635 -8.79 -25.89 -2.81
C GLN A 635 -8.32 -27.03 -1.91
N LYS A 636 -7.01 -27.20 -1.73
CA LYS A 636 -6.45 -28.25 -0.88
C LYS A 636 -6.98 -28.11 0.57
N ILE A 637 -6.93 -26.91 1.14
CA ILE A 637 -7.49 -26.62 2.47
C ILE A 637 -9.00 -26.95 2.49
N ALA A 638 -9.74 -26.54 1.47
CA ALA A 638 -11.18 -26.78 1.37
C ALA A 638 -11.54 -28.28 1.43
N LEU A 639 -10.77 -29.12 0.72
CA LEU A 639 -11.03 -30.57 0.64
C LEU A 639 -10.52 -31.32 1.87
N GLU A 640 -9.31 -31.03 2.34
CA GLU A 640 -8.70 -31.74 3.47
C GLU A 640 -9.37 -31.39 4.81
N GLU A 641 -9.80 -30.14 4.99
CA GLU A 641 -10.42 -29.66 6.23
C GLU A 641 -11.95 -29.57 6.15
N GLN A 642 -12.56 -30.00 5.04
CA GLN A 642 -14.01 -29.98 4.80
C GLN A 642 -14.62 -28.56 4.88
N LEU A 643 -13.90 -27.57 4.34
CA LEU A 643 -14.24 -26.14 4.37
C LEU A 643 -14.71 -25.59 3.01
N LEU A 644 -15.29 -26.44 2.16
CA LEU A 644 -15.84 -26.03 0.86
C LEU A 644 -17.18 -25.27 0.97
N LYS A 645 -17.77 -25.22 2.17
CA LYS A 645 -19.03 -24.53 2.39
C LYS A 645 -18.89 -23.02 2.09
N ARG A 646 -19.88 -22.46 1.37
CA ARG A 646 -19.97 -21.02 1.13
C ARG A 646 -20.23 -20.25 2.42
N LEU A 647 -19.64 -19.07 2.55
CA LEU A 647 -19.96 -18.13 3.63
C LEU A 647 -21.39 -17.60 3.49
N ASP A 648 -21.80 -17.28 2.26
CA ASP A 648 -23.17 -16.94 1.87
C ASP A 648 -23.55 -17.67 0.57
N PRO A 649 -24.78 -18.20 0.42
CA PRO A 649 -25.17 -18.95 -0.78
C PRO A 649 -25.08 -18.20 -2.11
N HIS A 650 -25.16 -16.86 -2.11
CA HIS A 650 -25.18 -16.05 -3.34
C HIS A 650 -23.80 -15.66 -3.85
N TYR A 651 -22.76 -15.86 -3.05
CA TYR A 651 -21.39 -15.45 -3.37
C TYR A 651 -20.46 -16.66 -3.45
N PRO A 652 -19.39 -16.59 -4.26
CA PRO A 652 -18.46 -17.69 -4.46
C PRO A 652 -17.42 -17.83 -3.32
N TYR A 653 -17.62 -17.13 -2.20
CA TYR A 653 -16.66 -17.15 -1.08
C TYR A 653 -16.88 -18.36 -0.18
N ILE A 654 -15.82 -19.12 0.08
CA ILE A 654 -15.86 -20.35 0.90
C ILE A 654 -15.12 -20.19 2.23
N GLU A 655 -15.46 -21.05 3.20
CA GLU A 655 -14.83 -21.05 4.53
C GLU A 655 -13.30 -21.26 4.47
N ALA A 656 -12.82 -22.03 3.49
CA ALA A 656 -11.39 -22.28 3.29
C ALA A 656 -10.58 -20.99 2.98
N GLU A 657 -11.20 -19.99 2.36
CA GLU A 657 -10.55 -18.71 2.08
C GLU A 657 -10.23 -17.96 3.38
N VAL A 658 -11.09 -18.05 4.39
CA VAL A 658 -10.85 -17.41 5.71
C VAL A 658 -9.60 -18.01 6.35
N VAL A 659 -9.51 -19.34 6.34
CA VAL A 659 -8.36 -20.08 6.89
C VAL A 659 -7.10 -19.78 6.11
N TYR A 660 -7.17 -19.81 4.77
CA TYR A 660 -6.05 -19.45 3.91
C TYR A 660 -5.55 -18.03 4.20
N SER A 661 -6.47 -17.06 4.33
CA SER A 661 -6.12 -15.67 4.56
C SER A 661 -5.40 -15.45 5.90
N VAL A 662 -5.78 -16.17 6.95
CA VAL A 662 -5.08 -16.12 8.24
C VAL A 662 -3.67 -16.71 8.13
N ARG A 663 -3.54 -17.86 7.47
CA ARG A 663 -2.27 -18.60 7.39
C ARG A 663 -1.25 -17.99 6.41
N TYR A 664 -1.72 -17.42 5.30
CA TYR A 664 -0.86 -17.03 4.16
C TYR A 664 -1.02 -15.57 3.71
N GLU A 665 -2.04 -14.85 4.19
CA GLU A 665 -2.32 -13.45 3.80
C GLU A 665 -2.28 -12.47 4.97
N TYR A 666 -1.73 -12.90 6.11
CA TYR A 666 -1.51 -12.09 7.31
C TYR A 666 -2.79 -11.42 7.85
N ALA A 667 -3.95 -12.06 7.67
CA ALA A 667 -5.21 -11.57 8.22
C ALA A 667 -5.26 -11.78 9.74
N LEU A 668 -5.51 -10.70 10.48
CA LEU A 668 -5.48 -10.65 11.95
C LEU A 668 -6.76 -10.05 12.56
N LYS A 669 -7.63 -9.44 11.76
CA LYS A 669 -8.95 -8.94 12.16
C LYS A 669 -10.04 -9.41 11.21
N ILE A 670 -11.29 -9.47 11.69
CA ILE A 670 -12.45 -9.83 10.84
C ILE A 670 -12.59 -8.86 9.65
N SER A 671 -12.29 -7.58 9.85
CA SER A 671 -12.33 -6.57 8.78
C SER A 671 -11.32 -6.84 7.66
N ASP A 672 -10.21 -7.54 7.91
CA ASP A 672 -9.24 -7.93 6.88
C ASP A 672 -9.92 -8.85 5.85
N ILE A 673 -10.70 -9.82 6.34
CA ILE A 673 -11.44 -10.79 5.52
C ILE A 673 -12.60 -10.09 4.79
N ILE A 674 -13.47 -9.41 5.53
CA ILE A 674 -14.73 -8.87 5.00
C ILE A 674 -14.49 -7.68 4.06
N GLN A 675 -13.49 -6.84 4.33
CA GLN A 675 -13.21 -5.66 3.51
C GLN A 675 -12.21 -5.94 2.40
N ARG A 676 -11.11 -6.65 2.67
CA ARG A 676 -9.98 -6.72 1.72
C ARG A 676 -9.82 -8.05 1.02
N ARG A 677 -10.05 -9.19 1.68
CA ARG A 677 -9.88 -10.51 1.05
C ARG A 677 -11.11 -10.94 0.24
N THR A 678 -12.31 -10.79 0.80
CA THR A 678 -13.59 -11.15 0.13
C THR A 678 -14.30 -9.96 -0.49
N ARG A 679 -14.00 -8.72 -0.06
CA ARG A 679 -14.66 -7.49 -0.53
C ARG A 679 -16.16 -7.39 -0.24
N LEU A 680 -16.74 -8.32 0.52
CA LEU A 680 -18.18 -8.33 0.87
C LEU A 680 -18.65 -6.98 1.43
N PHE A 681 -17.83 -6.31 2.25
CA PHE A 681 -18.12 -4.98 2.79
C PHE A 681 -18.48 -3.95 1.71
N PHE A 682 -17.81 -4.04 0.56
CA PHE A 682 -17.90 -3.08 -0.53
C PHE A 682 -19.01 -3.41 -1.52
N ILE A 683 -19.63 -4.59 -1.45
CA ILE A 683 -20.63 -5.01 -2.45
C ILE A 683 -21.99 -5.30 -1.84
N ASP A 684 -22.05 -5.82 -0.61
CA ASP A 684 -23.30 -6.09 0.08
C ASP A 684 -23.09 -6.03 1.61
N THR A 685 -23.56 -4.93 2.20
CA THR A 685 -23.45 -4.70 3.64
C THR A 685 -24.36 -5.61 4.46
N LYS A 686 -25.49 -6.06 3.93
CA LYS A 686 -26.40 -6.98 4.62
C LYS A 686 -25.78 -8.37 4.72
N VAL A 687 -25.24 -8.88 3.62
CA VAL A 687 -24.53 -10.16 3.59
C VAL A 687 -23.28 -10.11 4.44
N SER A 688 -22.53 -8.99 4.41
CA SER A 688 -21.39 -8.77 5.31
C SER A 688 -21.77 -8.99 6.77
N LYS A 689 -22.89 -8.43 7.23
CA LYS A 689 -23.39 -8.62 8.60
C LYS A 689 -23.70 -10.07 8.92
N GLN A 690 -24.26 -10.81 7.97
CA GLN A 690 -24.67 -12.20 8.15
C GLN A 690 -23.49 -13.16 8.25
N VAL A 691 -22.40 -12.92 7.51
CA VAL A 691 -21.24 -13.81 7.48
C VAL A 691 -20.26 -13.57 8.65
N ILE A 692 -20.26 -12.37 9.27
CA ILE A 692 -19.34 -12.00 10.37
C ILE A 692 -19.29 -13.05 11.48
N PRO A 693 -20.41 -13.57 12.03
CA PRO A 693 -20.37 -14.59 13.07
C PRO A 693 -19.60 -15.84 12.64
N ARG A 694 -19.79 -16.33 11.41
CA ARG A 694 -19.09 -17.53 10.92
C ARG A 694 -17.61 -17.26 10.69
N VAL A 695 -17.27 -16.13 10.08
CA VAL A 695 -15.88 -15.70 9.91
C VAL A 695 -15.18 -15.58 11.26
N SER A 696 -15.83 -15.00 12.28
CA SER A 696 -15.27 -14.87 13.63
C SER A 696 -14.92 -16.22 14.26
N GLN A 697 -15.74 -17.27 14.04
CA GLN A 697 -15.50 -18.61 14.57
C GLN A 697 -14.28 -19.26 13.93
N LEU A 698 -14.17 -19.15 12.60
CA LEU A 698 -13.03 -19.68 11.85
C LEU A 698 -11.73 -18.98 12.25
N MET A 699 -11.75 -17.65 12.30
CA MET A 699 -10.58 -16.86 12.73
C MET A 699 -10.20 -17.13 14.18
N ALA A 700 -11.18 -17.25 15.10
CA ALA A 700 -10.90 -17.56 16.50
C ALA A 700 -10.19 -18.90 16.66
N LYS A 701 -10.56 -19.90 15.86
CA LYS A 701 -9.89 -21.21 15.82
C LYS A 701 -8.44 -21.08 15.33
N GLU A 702 -8.21 -20.34 14.24
CA GLU A 702 -6.87 -20.21 13.62
C GLU A 702 -5.92 -19.33 14.45
N LEU A 703 -6.44 -18.28 15.09
CA LEU A 703 -5.65 -17.31 15.87
C LEU A 703 -5.63 -17.59 17.38
N GLY A 704 -6.40 -18.60 17.84
CA GLY A 704 -6.49 -18.95 19.25
C GLY A 704 -7.17 -17.86 20.10
N TRP A 705 -8.16 -17.16 19.55
CA TRP A 705 -8.88 -16.12 20.30
C TRP A 705 -9.71 -16.72 21.44
N SER A 706 -9.74 -16.01 22.57
CA SER A 706 -10.75 -16.25 23.60
C SER A 706 -12.13 -15.84 23.07
N GLU A 707 -13.19 -16.33 23.74
CA GLU A 707 -14.56 -15.93 23.39
C GLU A 707 -14.76 -14.41 23.56
N GLU A 708 -14.13 -13.81 24.56
CA GLU A 708 -14.14 -12.35 24.79
C GLU A 708 -13.50 -11.59 23.62
N GLU A 709 -12.30 -11.99 23.18
CA GLU A 709 -11.64 -11.35 22.04
C GLU A 709 -12.43 -11.56 20.75
N ARG A 710 -13.02 -12.74 20.54
CA ARG A 710 -13.90 -13.00 19.39
C ARG A 710 -15.09 -12.06 19.38
N LEU A 711 -15.78 -11.87 20.50
CA LEU A 711 -16.94 -10.97 20.60
C LEU A 711 -16.53 -9.51 20.39
N LYS A 712 -15.38 -9.09 20.93
CA LYS A 712 -14.82 -7.76 20.68
C LYS A 712 -14.51 -7.52 19.21
N GLN A 713 -13.90 -8.49 18.51
CA GLN A 713 -13.63 -8.39 17.08
C GLN A 713 -14.93 -8.28 16.26
N VAL A 714 -15.98 -9.01 16.67
CA VAL A 714 -17.31 -8.91 16.06
C VAL A 714 -17.91 -7.52 16.27
N GLU A 715 -17.85 -6.99 17.49
CA GLU A 715 -18.36 -5.65 17.81
C GLU A 715 -17.63 -4.56 17.01
N GLU A 716 -16.29 -4.60 16.98
CA GLU A 716 -15.47 -3.66 16.20
C GLU A 716 -15.87 -3.68 14.71
N CYS A 717 -15.98 -4.87 14.11
CA CYS A 717 -16.33 -5.02 12.70
C CYS A 717 -17.78 -4.56 12.40
N LEU A 718 -18.72 -4.85 13.30
CA LEU A 718 -20.11 -4.40 13.16
C LEU A 718 -20.24 -2.88 13.32
N LYS A 719 -19.46 -2.27 14.21
CA LYS A 719 -19.42 -0.82 14.37
C LYS A 719 -18.93 -0.14 13.09
N GLU A 720 -17.87 -0.65 12.46
CA GLU A 720 -17.40 -0.13 11.17
C GLU A 720 -18.47 -0.24 10.06
N LEU A 721 -19.20 -1.36 10.01
CA LEU A 721 -20.30 -1.57 9.07
C LEU A 721 -21.48 -0.65 9.34
N PHE A 722 -21.83 -0.42 10.61
CA PHE A 722 -22.90 0.49 10.98
C PHE A 722 -22.54 1.94 10.63
N LEU A 723 -21.29 2.34 10.88
CA LEU A 723 -20.78 3.67 10.54
C LEU A 723 -20.77 3.92 9.02
N SER A 724 -20.66 2.90 8.17
CA SER A 724 -20.83 3.07 6.71
C SER A 724 -22.30 3.14 6.28
N GLN A 725 -23.22 2.65 7.10
CA GLN A 725 -24.66 2.61 6.82
C GLN A 725 -25.47 3.74 7.45
N GLN A 726 -24.89 4.58 8.32
CA GLN A 726 -25.61 5.45 9.28
C GLN A 726 -26.55 6.54 8.70
N GLN A 727 -26.93 6.44 7.44
CA GLN A 727 -27.94 7.27 6.80
C GLN A 727 -28.94 6.47 5.91
N GLN A 728 -28.98 5.12 6.02
CA GLN A 728 -30.02 4.29 5.37
C GLN A 728 -31.37 4.27 6.10
N ASP A 729 -31.36 4.46 7.43
CA ASP A 729 -32.52 4.23 8.31
C ASP A 729 -33.11 5.52 8.91
N SER A 730 -32.66 6.70 8.46
CA SER A 730 -33.13 8.02 8.91
C SER A 730 -34.09 8.68 7.93
#